data_AF-A0AA43D6P0-F1
#
_entry.id   AF-A0AA43D6P0-F1
#
_cell.length_a   1.000
_cell.length_b   1.000
_cell.length_c   1.000
_cell.angle_alpha   90.00
_cell.angle_beta   90.00
_cell.angle_gamma   90.00
#
_symmetry.space_group_name_H-M   'P 1'
#
loop_
_entity.id
_entity.type
_entity.pdbx_description
1 polymer ?
#
loop_
_entity_poly.entity_id
_entity_poly.type
_entity_poly.pdbx_seq_one_letter_code
_entity_poly.pdbx_strand_id
1 'polypeptide(L)'
;MTRRFLSPSIQRFIFTGIGVLLAVLALLMPYWEVAEPDTYIGGLLVWAAILEIAHGFRRAENQARLSAWVSGAVTLMIGMLLINASLLKQEALVNFIYVLLLLDASRYLYFFIRSWRGGNLTWRVFLPALGNGLIVLLMFLFRGKGIEWVIALCGSLRILGTIYNLFTARMGTTIHVAEDIVESMGMKGNEEVELLAAKIGAEDNQRSAIDASWIITFVLILFFIHLGRMGFDQSASGILSPVVAVMGDMFIALIFAFGMVAPLRALFRRTVGLFERSLWKWIQKIPEAERRFFSLRTLAIAWLKRQMRLSISIRKSGYNFVNAFRNGLKIGLPFSALLAAIIPVLGMSWYFDTENWASGVWDSYAASRTDVWREAMIAATGEKINAEAFRLHPPGITDSTDFSFVVIGDPGEGDPSQYVLKDQILTVSNKKDVKFVVISSDVIYPSGAMRDYERKFFLPFKGVTKPIYAIPGNHDWYDALDGFVATFFTPAMAKLAIEARVRSDLKFTGTTEGTIESIIRQASLLRKEYQVPTGYQTAPFFQVSNDYFVLLTVDTGVLRRVDASQLAWIKSVLDASKGKFVMALLGHPFYAIGEYQGNMTPEFEALHELLRAYKVPLVMAGDTHDLEYYKEPPQQGDGHTMHHFVNGGGGAYLSIGAAMAPANSRPTKDWAIYPSREPLMHKIDSLTPDWKYPGWIWLKKYNGYPFSAEWLSAAFDYNQAPYFQSFMEIKVERSRNRIRLIPYGVHGQLRWNDLEYGGMARPASAKDSDLVEWTLRLQ
;
A
#
# COMPACT_ATOMS: atom_id res chain seq x y z
N MET A 1 -41.38 -2.83 -22.79
CA MET A 1 -40.41 -3.02 -23.89
C MET A 1 -39.04 -3.36 -23.32
N THR A 2 -38.68 -4.64 -23.24
CA THR A 2 -37.37 -5.10 -22.77
C THR A 2 -36.35 -4.97 -23.90
N ARG A 3 -35.45 -3.98 -23.82
CA ARG A 3 -34.24 -3.92 -24.67
C ARG A 3 -33.48 -5.24 -24.50
N ARG A 4 -33.50 -6.11 -25.52
CA ARG A 4 -32.65 -7.30 -25.58
C ARG A 4 -31.21 -6.81 -25.71
N PHE A 5 -30.49 -6.76 -24.60
CA PHE A 5 -29.03 -6.72 -24.64
C PHE A 5 -28.53 -7.97 -25.38
N LEU A 6 -27.56 -7.73 -26.27
CA LEU A 6 -26.73 -8.61 -27.10
C LEU A 6 -26.98 -10.13 -26.97
N SER A 7 -27.09 -10.83 -28.10
CA SER A 7 -27.27 -12.28 -28.14
C SER A 7 -26.17 -13.02 -27.35
N PRO A 8 -26.45 -14.22 -26.81
CA PRO A 8 -25.46 -15.00 -26.05
C PRO A 8 -24.17 -15.28 -26.83
N SER A 9 -24.21 -15.33 -28.16
CA SER A 9 -23.03 -15.47 -29.02
C SER A 9 -22.19 -14.19 -29.06
N ILE A 10 -22.82 -13.02 -29.21
CA ILE A 10 -22.11 -11.73 -29.21
C ILE A 10 -21.46 -11.46 -27.85
N GLN A 11 -22.14 -11.79 -26.75
CA GLN A 11 -21.56 -11.67 -25.41
C GLN A 11 -20.30 -12.54 -25.27
N ARG A 12 -20.30 -13.78 -25.76
CA ARG A 12 -19.10 -14.64 -25.73
C ARG A 12 -17.92 -14.02 -26.49
N PHE A 13 -18.17 -13.43 -27.65
CA PHE A 13 -17.12 -12.73 -28.42
C PHE A 13 -16.55 -11.53 -27.66
N ILE A 14 -17.41 -10.73 -27.00
CA ILE A 14 -16.95 -9.57 -26.21
C ILE A 14 -16.10 -10.02 -25.02
N PHE A 15 -16.56 -10.99 -24.22
CA PHE A 15 -15.77 -11.48 -23.07
C PHE A 15 -14.43 -12.09 -23.50
N THR A 16 -14.43 -12.82 -24.63
CA THR A 16 -13.20 -13.38 -25.22
C THR A 16 -12.27 -12.27 -25.69
N GLY A 17 -12.80 -11.25 -26.39
CA GLY A 17 -12.01 -10.11 -26.88
C GLY A 17 -11.38 -9.29 -25.76
N ILE A 18 -12.12 -9.03 -24.68
CA ILE A 18 -11.57 -8.38 -23.47
C ILE A 18 -10.44 -9.23 -22.88
N GLY A 19 -10.65 -10.55 -22.74
CA GLY A 19 -9.60 -11.42 -22.24
C GLY A 19 -8.35 -11.42 -23.11
N VAL A 20 -8.49 -11.45 -24.44
CA VAL A 20 -7.35 -11.40 -25.37
C VAL A 20 -6.60 -10.08 -25.22
N LEU A 21 -7.33 -8.96 -25.11
CA LEU A 21 -6.72 -7.67 -24.82
C LEU A 21 -5.90 -7.71 -23.53
N LEU A 22 -6.44 -8.22 -22.43
CA LEU A 22 -5.72 -8.36 -21.16
C LEU A 22 -4.46 -9.23 -21.29
N ALA A 23 -4.52 -10.34 -22.04
CA ALA A 23 -3.38 -11.22 -22.27
C ALA A 23 -2.27 -10.54 -23.11
N VAL A 24 -2.66 -9.73 -24.10
CA VAL A 24 -1.73 -8.95 -24.93
C VAL A 24 -1.10 -7.82 -24.11
N LEU A 25 -1.90 -7.09 -23.31
CA LEU A 25 -1.38 -6.07 -22.38
C LEU A 25 -0.37 -6.67 -21.40
N ALA A 26 -0.65 -7.87 -20.87
CA ALA A 26 0.28 -8.57 -19.98
C ALA A 26 1.59 -8.94 -20.70
N LEU A 27 1.51 -9.44 -21.93
CA LEU A 27 2.68 -9.85 -22.70
C LEU A 27 3.55 -8.67 -23.15
N LEU A 28 2.93 -7.52 -23.45
CA LEU A 28 3.61 -6.32 -23.91
C LEU A 28 4.16 -5.44 -22.79
N MET A 29 3.83 -5.74 -21.52
CA MET A 29 4.27 -4.99 -20.36
C MET A 29 5.79 -4.69 -20.35
N PRO A 30 6.70 -5.63 -20.68
CA PRO A 30 8.14 -5.35 -20.69
C PRO A 30 8.60 -4.31 -21.72
N TYR A 31 7.74 -3.90 -22.65
CA TYR A 31 8.02 -2.84 -23.62
C TYR A 31 7.56 -1.45 -23.14
N TRP A 32 6.94 -1.35 -21.97
CA TRP A 32 6.49 -0.10 -21.37
C TRP A 32 7.28 0.17 -20.09
N GLU A 33 7.59 1.44 -19.82
CA GLU A 33 8.13 1.87 -18.52
C GLU A 33 7.01 1.85 -17.47
N VAL A 34 6.71 0.67 -16.96
CA VAL A 34 5.75 0.47 -15.87
C VAL A 34 6.51 0.47 -14.56
N ALA A 35 6.18 1.40 -13.66
CA ALA A 35 6.87 1.56 -12.38
C ALA A 35 6.81 0.29 -11.49
N GLU A 36 5.70 -0.44 -11.54
CA GLU A 36 5.50 -1.68 -10.77
C GLU A 36 4.95 -2.81 -11.67
N PRO A 37 5.85 -3.58 -12.31
CA PRO A 37 5.47 -4.69 -13.19
C PRO A 37 4.54 -5.72 -12.53
N ASP A 38 4.82 -6.06 -11.26
CA ASP A 38 4.07 -7.05 -10.49
C ASP A 38 2.63 -6.57 -10.25
N THR A 39 2.47 -5.32 -9.80
CA THR A 39 1.17 -4.69 -9.57
C THR A 39 0.35 -4.61 -10.85
N TYR A 40 0.98 -4.24 -11.96
CA TYR A 40 0.32 -4.15 -13.27
C TYR A 40 -0.21 -5.51 -13.74
N ILE A 41 0.64 -6.54 -13.76
CA ILE A 41 0.24 -7.90 -14.17
C ILE A 41 -0.78 -8.48 -13.18
N GLY A 42 -0.60 -8.22 -11.88
CA GLY A 42 -1.54 -8.60 -10.84
C GLY A 42 -2.94 -8.01 -11.08
N GLY A 43 -3.02 -6.72 -11.44
CA GLY A 43 -4.26 -6.05 -11.82
C GLY A 43 -4.94 -6.68 -13.05
N LEU A 44 -4.18 -7.01 -14.09
CA LEU A 44 -4.71 -7.72 -15.27
C LEU A 44 -5.26 -9.10 -14.91
N LEU A 45 -4.57 -9.83 -14.01
CA LEU A 45 -5.02 -11.13 -13.50
C LEU A 45 -6.28 -11.02 -12.65
N VAL A 46 -6.43 -9.98 -11.83
CA VAL A 46 -7.67 -9.69 -11.10
C VAL A 46 -8.83 -9.50 -12.08
N TRP A 47 -8.64 -8.70 -13.14
CA TRP A 47 -9.66 -8.53 -14.18
C TRP A 47 -10.00 -9.85 -14.88
N ALA A 48 -8.99 -10.66 -15.25
CA ALA A 48 -9.22 -11.97 -15.83
C ALA A 48 -9.97 -12.92 -14.89
N ALA A 49 -9.66 -12.89 -13.60
CA ALA A 49 -10.35 -13.66 -12.56
C ALA A 49 -11.82 -13.24 -12.41
N ILE A 50 -12.10 -11.92 -12.39
CA ILE A 50 -13.46 -11.38 -12.36
C ILE A 50 -14.24 -11.87 -13.57
N LEU A 51 -13.65 -11.83 -14.77
CA LEU A 51 -14.26 -12.34 -16.00
C LEU A 51 -14.55 -13.85 -15.89
N GLU A 52 -13.62 -14.66 -15.38
CA GLU A 52 -13.81 -16.11 -15.22
C GLU A 52 -14.93 -16.44 -14.23
N ILE A 53 -14.96 -15.77 -13.08
CA ILE A 53 -15.96 -15.97 -12.03
C ILE A 53 -17.34 -15.52 -12.53
N ALA A 54 -17.42 -14.33 -13.12
CA ALA A 54 -18.66 -13.77 -13.68
C ALA A 54 -19.24 -14.64 -14.79
N HIS A 55 -18.38 -15.19 -15.65
CA HIS A 55 -18.81 -16.15 -16.67
C HIS A 55 -19.14 -17.53 -16.07
N GLY A 56 -18.41 -17.95 -15.05
CA GLY A 56 -18.61 -19.19 -14.29
C GLY A 56 -20.05 -19.33 -13.79
N PHE A 57 -20.63 -18.25 -13.28
CA PHE A 57 -22.04 -18.17 -12.86
C PHE A 57 -23.03 -18.64 -13.93
N ARG A 58 -22.72 -18.35 -15.20
CA ARG A 58 -23.58 -18.59 -16.35
C ARG A 58 -23.43 -20.00 -16.94
N ARG A 59 -22.43 -20.78 -16.51
CA ARG A 59 -22.20 -22.12 -17.07
C ARG A 59 -23.34 -23.07 -16.68
N ALA A 60 -23.80 -23.91 -17.62
CA ALA A 60 -24.95 -24.82 -17.44
C ALA A 60 -24.62 -26.01 -16.53
N GLU A 61 -23.40 -26.54 -16.64
CA GLU A 61 -22.97 -27.75 -15.91
C GLU A 61 -22.39 -27.41 -14.54
N ASN A 62 -22.81 -28.15 -13.49
CA ASN A 62 -22.33 -27.96 -12.11
C ASN A 62 -20.80 -28.06 -11.99
N GLN A 63 -20.18 -29.04 -12.63
CA GLN A 63 -18.74 -29.24 -12.60
C GLN A 63 -18.00 -28.08 -13.29
N ALA A 64 -18.50 -27.62 -14.44
CA ALA A 64 -17.91 -26.49 -15.16
C ALA A 64 -18.00 -25.18 -14.37
N ARG A 65 -19.08 -24.96 -13.60
CA ARG A 65 -19.23 -23.83 -12.68
C ARG A 65 -18.19 -23.87 -11.55
N LEU A 66 -18.12 -24.99 -10.85
CA LEU A 66 -17.17 -25.17 -9.74
C LEU A 66 -15.73 -25.01 -10.23
N SER A 67 -15.40 -25.56 -11.40
CA SER A 67 -14.07 -25.36 -11.99
C SER A 67 -13.78 -23.90 -12.32
N ALA A 68 -14.77 -23.13 -12.80
CA ALA A 68 -14.59 -21.69 -13.07
C ALA A 68 -14.32 -20.91 -11.80
N TRP A 69 -15.03 -21.23 -10.71
CA TRP A 69 -14.86 -20.55 -9.44
C TRP A 69 -13.53 -20.87 -8.79
N VAL A 70 -13.09 -22.13 -8.85
CA VAL A 70 -11.78 -22.52 -8.31
C VAL A 70 -10.65 -21.89 -9.12
N SER A 71 -10.66 -22.00 -10.46
CA SER A 71 -9.62 -21.38 -11.29
C SER A 71 -9.65 -19.86 -11.19
N GLY A 72 -10.85 -19.25 -11.20
CA GLY A 72 -11.00 -17.82 -11.00
C GLY A 72 -10.47 -17.36 -9.64
N ALA A 73 -10.74 -18.11 -8.56
CA ALA A 73 -10.20 -17.83 -7.23
C ALA A 73 -8.67 -17.98 -7.18
N VAL A 74 -8.11 -19.01 -7.81
CA VAL A 74 -6.65 -19.18 -7.94
C VAL A 74 -6.03 -18.00 -8.69
N THR A 75 -6.61 -17.60 -9.82
CA THR A 75 -6.15 -16.44 -10.61
C THR A 75 -6.25 -15.15 -9.80
N LEU A 76 -7.36 -14.97 -9.06
CA LEU A 76 -7.57 -13.82 -8.19
C LEU A 76 -6.51 -13.78 -7.09
N MET A 77 -6.22 -14.91 -6.43
CA MET A 77 -5.20 -14.98 -5.40
C MET A 77 -3.81 -14.68 -5.95
N ILE A 78 -3.45 -15.20 -7.12
CA ILE A 78 -2.17 -14.87 -7.78
C ILE A 78 -2.13 -13.37 -8.10
N GLY A 79 -3.20 -12.81 -8.65
CA GLY A 79 -3.29 -11.37 -8.95
C GLY A 79 -3.12 -10.52 -7.69
N MET A 80 -3.80 -10.87 -6.60
CA MET A 80 -3.67 -10.19 -5.31
C MET A 80 -2.27 -10.33 -4.71
N LEU A 81 -1.64 -11.51 -4.80
CA LEU A 81 -0.26 -11.71 -4.34
C LEU A 81 0.73 -10.83 -5.10
N LEU A 82 0.56 -10.68 -6.41
CA LEU A 82 1.42 -9.81 -7.24
C LEU A 82 1.19 -8.32 -6.97
N ILE A 83 -0.07 -7.88 -6.79
CA ILE A 83 -0.40 -6.51 -6.36
C ILE A 83 0.25 -6.18 -5.01
N ASN A 84 0.39 -7.18 -4.15
CA ASN A 84 0.95 -7.02 -2.80
C ASN A 84 2.36 -7.62 -2.71
N ALA A 85 3.10 -7.67 -3.82
CA ALA A 85 4.41 -8.31 -3.88
C ALA A 85 5.41 -7.70 -2.89
N SER A 86 5.38 -6.38 -2.73
CA SER A 86 6.22 -5.63 -1.78
C SER A 86 6.00 -6.00 -0.32
N LEU A 87 4.83 -6.55 0.04
CA LEU A 87 4.49 -6.94 1.41
C LEU A 87 5.07 -8.31 1.79
N LEU A 88 5.50 -9.08 0.78
CA LEU A 88 5.93 -10.47 0.93
C LEU A 88 7.43 -10.56 0.69
N LYS A 89 8.09 -11.45 1.44
CA LYS A 89 9.45 -11.86 1.06
C LYS A 89 9.39 -12.49 -0.33
N GLN A 90 10.31 -12.09 -1.22
CA GLN A 90 10.32 -12.51 -2.63
C GLN A 90 10.19 -14.04 -2.79
N GLU A 91 10.91 -14.80 -1.97
CA GLU A 91 10.86 -16.27 -1.98
C GLU A 91 9.48 -16.82 -1.57
N ALA A 92 8.81 -16.17 -0.62
CA ALA A 92 7.47 -16.57 -0.18
C ALA A 92 6.42 -16.32 -1.27
N LEU A 93 6.48 -15.16 -1.92
CA LEU A 93 5.61 -14.81 -3.04
C LEU A 93 5.67 -15.87 -4.14
N VAL A 94 6.89 -16.18 -4.60
CA VAL A 94 7.12 -17.19 -5.64
C VAL A 94 6.61 -18.56 -5.20
N ASN A 95 6.88 -18.98 -3.96
CA ASN A 95 6.40 -20.26 -3.43
C ASN A 95 4.86 -20.34 -3.36
N PHE A 96 4.17 -19.28 -2.96
CA PHE A 96 2.71 -19.27 -2.95
C PHE A 96 2.12 -19.39 -4.35
N ILE A 97 2.68 -18.66 -5.32
CA ILE A 97 2.26 -18.76 -6.72
C ILE A 97 2.47 -20.19 -7.25
N TYR A 98 3.61 -20.83 -6.94
CA TYR A 98 3.85 -22.23 -7.29
C TYR A 98 2.80 -23.17 -6.72
N VAL A 99 2.51 -23.06 -5.42
CA VAL A 99 1.53 -23.93 -4.74
C VAL A 99 0.16 -23.76 -5.38
N LEU A 100 -0.28 -22.53 -5.63
CA LEU A 100 -1.58 -22.25 -6.24
C LEU A 100 -1.69 -22.84 -7.65
N LEU A 101 -0.65 -22.68 -8.48
CA LEU A 101 -0.61 -23.23 -9.84
C LEU A 101 -0.57 -24.77 -9.84
N LEU A 102 0.22 -25.37 -8.94
CA LEU A 102 0.31 -26.83 -8.80
C LEU A 102 -0.99 -27.45 -8.31
N LEU A 103 -1.68 -26.81 -7.36
CA LEU A 103 -3.00 -27.25 -6.89
C LEU A 103 -4.03 -27.20 -8.03
N ASP A 104 -4.04 -26.12 -8.83
CA ASP A 104 -4.97 -26.01 -9.96
C ASP A 104 -4.63 -27.03 -11.08
N ALA A 105 -3.35 -27.20 -11.40
CA ALA A 105 -2.88 -28.21 -12.36
C ALA A 105 -3.27 -29.64 -11.93
N SER A 106 -3.02 -29.99 -10.67
CA SER A 106 -3.32 -31.31 -10.10
C SER A 106 -4.81 -31.61 -10.12
N ARG A 107 -5.65 -30.60 -9.83
CA ARG A 107 -7.11 -30.71 -9.92
C ARG A 107 -7.57 -31.01 -11.34
N TYR A 108 -7.05 -30.28 -12.34
CA TYR A 108 -7.37 -30.54 -13.75
C TYR A 108 -6.91 -31.93 -14.19
N LEU A 109 -5.71 -32.35 -13.79
CA LEU A 109 -5.17 -33.67 -14.07
C LEU A 109 -6.02 -34.79 -13.46
N TYR A 110 -6.49 -34.64 -12.22
CA TYR A 110 -7.40 -35.60 -11.58
C TYR A 110 -8.69 -35.81 -12.40
N PHE A 111 -9.32 -34.71 -12.85
CA PHE A 111 -10.52 -34.81 -13.69
C PHE A 111 -10.24 -35.38 -15.08
N PHE A 112 -9.06 -35.09 -15.65
CA PHE A 112 -8.63 -35.71 -16.90
C PHE A 112 -8.47 -37.23 -16.75
N ILE A 113 -7.75 -37.70 -15.72
CA ILE A 113 -7.56 -39.13 -15.44
C ILE A 113 -8.91 -39.82 -15.21
N ARG A 114 -9.82 -39.20 -14.46
CA ARG A 114 -11.16 -39.73 -14.22
C ARG A 114 -11.98 -39.84 -15.51
N SER A 115 -11.90 -38.85 -16.39
CA SER A 115 -12.63 -38.83 -17.66
C SER A 115 -12.05 -39.85 -18.65
N TRP A 116 -10.71 -39.96 -18.70
CA TRP A 116 -10.00 -40.95 -19.49
C TRP A 116 -10.34 -42.38 -19.07
N ARG A 117 -10.34 -42.68 -17.76
CA ARG A 117 -10.80 -43.99 -17.22
C ARG A 117 -12.27 -44.28 -17.52
N GLY A 118 -13.09 -43.25 -17.69
CA GLY A 118 -14.49 -43.36 -18.11
C GLY A 118 -14.70 -43.43 -19.63
N GLY A 119 -13.64 -43.57 -20.43
CA GLY A 119 -13.70 -43.69 -21.90
C GLY A 119 -13.85 -42.37 -22.67
N ASN A 120 -13.82 -41.21 -22.00
CA ASN A 120 -14.01 -39.90 -22.62
C ASN A 120 -12.72 -39.06 -22.51
N LEU A 121 -11.93 -39.05 -23.58
CA LEU A 121 -10.78 -38.14 -23.69
C LEU A 121 -11.28 -36.71 -23.91
N THR A 122 -10.97 -35.82 -22.96
CA THR A 122 -11.45 -34.43 -22.99
C THR A 122 -10.29 -33.46 -22.91
N TRP A 123 -9.85 -32.94 -24.06
CA TRP A 123 -8.81 -31.90 -24.15
C TRP A 123 -9.12 -30.65 -23.33
N ARG A 124 -10.41 -30.39 -23.08
CA ARG A 124 -10.92 -29.31 -22.24
C ARG A 124 -10.38 -29.31 -20.81
N VAL A 125 -10.00 -30.48 -20.27
CA VAL A 125 -9.48 -30.64 -18.90
C VAL A 125 -7.96 -30.84 -18.89
N PHE A 126 -7.38 -31.32 -19.99
CA PHE A 126 -5.94 -31.55 -20.12
C PHE A 126 -5.15 -30.27 -20.40
N LEU A 127 -5.61 -29.42 -21.34
CA LEU A 127 -4.90 -28.20 -21.71
C LEU A 127 -4.70 -27.23 -20.55
N PRO A 128 -5.69 -26.99 -19.66
CA PRO A 128 -5.46 -26.20 -18.45
C PRO A 128 -4.45 -26.83 -17.47
N ALA A 129 -4.36 -28.15 -17.38
CA ALA A 129 -3.34 -28.82 -16.56
C ALA A 129 -1.93 -28.57 -17.12
N LEU A 130 -1.78 -28.73 -18.43
CA LEU A 130 -0.51 -28.50 -19.13
C LEU A 130 -0.09 -27.03 -19.09
N GLY A 131 -1.03 -26.09 -19.26
CA GLY A 131 -0.76 -24.65 -19.17
C GLY A 131 -0.24 -24.23 -17.79
N ASN A 132 -0.90 -24.67 -16.71
CA ASN A 132 -0.41 -24.39 -15.36
C ASN A 132 0.95 -25.05 -15.10
N GLY A 133 1.17 -26.29 -15.58
CA GLY A 133 2.46 -26.97 -15.47
C GLY A 133 3.58 -26.26 -16.23
N LEU A 134 3.30 -25.71 -17.42
CA LEU A 134 4.24 -24.91 -18.19
C LEU A 134 4.63 -23.62 -17.46
N ILE A 135 3.65 -22.93 -16.86
CA ILE A 135 3.91 -21.72 -16.05
C ILE A 135 4.86 -22.06 -14.89
N VAL A 136 4.60 -23.15 -14.16
CA VAL A 136 5.47 -23.61 -13.07
C VAL A 136 6.88 -23.92 -13.57
N LEU A 137 7.00 -24.61 -14.73
CA LEU A 137 8.30 -24.92 -15.33
C LEU A 137 9.07 -23.66 -15.73
N LEU A 138 8.41 -22.68 -16.36
CA LEU A 138 9.03 -21.42 -16.78
C LEU A 138 9.52 -20.63 -15.57
N MET A 139 8.68 -20.47 -14.53
CA MET A 139 9.10 -19.81 -13.29
C MET A 139 10.30 -20.51 -12.65
N PHE A 140 10.38 -21.84 -12.73
CA PHE A 140 11.49 -22.61 -12.16
C PHE A 140 12.78 -22.43 -12.97
N LEU A 141 12.72 -22.51 -14.30
CA LEU A 141 13.88 -22.40 -15.18
C LEU A 141 14.50 -20.99 -15.17
N PHE A 142 13.68 -19.96 -14.98
CA PHE A 142 14.12 -18.55 -15.00
C PHE A 142 14.20 -17.92 -13.60
N ARG A 143 14.28 -18.74 -12.55
CA ARG A 143 14.41 -18.25 -11.18
C ARG A 143 15.66 -17.36 -11.05
N GLY A 144 15.46 -16.09 -10.70
CA GLY A 144 16.53 -15.12 -10.45
C GLY A 144 17.07 -14.37 -11.68
N LYS A 145 16.49 -14.54 -12.90
CA LYS A 145 16.89 -13.78 -14.10
C LYS A 145 15.67 -13.41 -14.97
N GLY A 146 15.54 -12.14 -15.35
CA GLY A 146 14.48 -11.68 -16.25
C GLY A 146 13.07 -11.81 -15.67
N ILE A 147 12.91 -11.51 -14.38
CA ILE A 147 11.68 -11.74 -13.62
C ILE A 147 10.46 -11.07 -14.24
N GLU A 148 10.62 -9.88 -14.81
CA GLU A 148 9.56 -9.12 -15.50
C GLU A 148 9.01 -9.89 -16.70
N TRP A 149 9.88 -10.44 -17.55
CA TRP A 149 9.49 -11.25 -18.70
C TRP A 149 8.81 -12.54 -18.28
N VAL A 150 9.30 -13.16 -17.20
CA VAL A 150 8.69 -14.38 -16.65
C VAL A 150 7.28 -14.08 -16.13
N ILE A 151 7.11 -13.01 -15.35
CA ILE A 151 5.81 -12.61 -14.79
C ILE A 151 4.84 -12.20 -15.90
N ALA A 152 5.30 -11.44 -16.89
CA ALA A 152 4.52 -11.08 -18.08
C ALA A 152 4.01 -12.31 -18.85
N LEU A 153 4.92 -13.23 -19.17
CA LEU A 153 4.60 -14.45 -19.91
C LEU A 153 3.67 -15.36 -19.10
N CYS A 154 3.95 -15.56 -17.82
CA CYS A 154 3.14 -16.37 -16.92
C CYS A 154 1.73 -15.78 -16.75
N GLY A 155 1.64 -14.47 -16.54
CA GLY A 155 0.38 -13.73 -16.48
C GLY A 155 -0.43 -13.88 -17.76
N SER A 156 0.20 -13.64 -18.92
CA SER A 156 -0.43 -13.80 -20.23
C SER A 156 -0.94 -15.24 -20.48
N LEU A 157 -0.11 -16.25 -20.22
CA LEU A 157 -0.49 -17.67 -20.34
C LEU A 157 -1.66 -18.04 -19.42
N ARG A 158 -1.68 -17.52 -18.19
CA ARG A 158 -2.79 -17.74 -17.25
C ARG A 158 -4.09 -17.11 -17.78
N ILE A 159 -4.03 -15.88 -18.27
CA ILE A 159 -5.19 -15.18 -18.86
C ILE A 159 -5.68 -15.93 -20.11
N LEU A 160 -4.78 -16.42 -20.97
CA LEU A 160 -5.14 -17.25 -22.13
C LEU A 160 -5.85 -18.54 -21.73
N GLY A 161 -5.42 -19.20 -20.65
CA GLY A 161 -6.12 -20.35 -20.07
C GLY A 161 -7.54 -20.02 -19.64
N THR A 162 -7.75 -18.87 -19.01
CA THR A 162 -9.08 -18.35 -18.65
C THR A 162 -9.96 -18.15 -19.89
N ILE A 163 -9.42 -17.56 -20.96
CA ILE A 163 -10.12 -17.34 -22.23
C ILE A 163 -10.55 -18.66 -22.88
N TYR A 164 -9.67 -19.67 -22.88
CA TYR A 164 -10.00 -20.99 -23.40
C TYR A 164 -11.20 -21.61 -22.64
N ASN A 165 -11.22 -21.48 -21.31
CA ASN A 165 -12.33 -21.94 -20.49
C ASN A 165 -13.63 -21.16 -20.74
N LEU A 166 -13.54 -19.84 -20.99
CA LEU A 166 -14.66 -18.99 -21.38
C LEU A 166 -15.27 -19.46 -22.70
N PHE A 167 -14.45 -19.71 -23.72
CA PHE A 167 -14.91 -20.05 -25.06
C PHE A 167 -15.56 -21.44 -25.13
N THR A 168 -15.05 -22.42 -24.37
CA THR A 168 -15.47 -23.83 -24.48
C THR A 168 -16.68 -24.20 -23.61
N ALA A 169 -17.10 -23.34 -22.67
CA ALA A 169 -18.17 -23.64 -21.71
C ALA A 169 -19.58 -23.51 -22.30
N ARG A 170 -20.50 -24.39 -21.85
CA ARG A 170 -21.94 -24.32 -22.17
C ARG A 170 -22.66 -23.38 -21.20
N MET A 171 -23.58 -22.55 -21.70
CA MET A 171 -24.26 -21.48 -20.94
C MET A 171 -25.72 -21.85 -20.61
N GLY A 172 -26.18 -21.51 -19.40
CA GLY A 172 -27.58 -21.67 -18.96
C GLY A 172 -28.43 -20.41 -19.23
N THR A 173 -29.75 -20.52 -19.07
CA THR A 173 -30.72 -19.44 -19.34
C THR A 173 -31.62 -19.16 -18.12
N THR A 174 -32.07 -17.91 -17.96
CA THR A 174 -32.92 -17.49 -16.82
C THR A 174 -34.33 -18.07 -16.82
N ILE A 175 -34.77 -18.63 -17.95
CA ILE A 175 -36.17 -19.07 -18.16
C ILE A 175 -36.46 -20.34 -17.34
N HIS A 176 -35.48 -21.24 -17.21
CA HIS A 176 -35.66 -22.55 -16.58
C HIS A 176 -35.14 -22.62 -15.13
N VAL A 177 -34.93 -21.48 -14.45
CA VAL A 177 -34.33 -21.46 -13.09
C VAL A 177 -35.16 -22.25 -12.07
N ALA A 178 -36.48 -22.14 -12.10
CA ALA A 178 -37.34 -22.85 -11.17
C ALA A 178 -37.26 -24.37 -11.41
N GLU A 179 -37.30 -24.79 -12.68
CA GLU A 179 -37.16 -26.18 -13.11
C GLU A 179 -35.78 -26.75 -12.74
N ASP A 180 -34.69 -26.03 -13.03
CA ASP A 180 -33.31 -26.39 -12.66
C ASP A 180 -33.17 -26.63 -11.15
N ILE A 181 -33.83 -25.80 -10.32
CA ILE A 181 -33.78 -25.91 -8.87
C ILE A 181 -34.56 -27.14 -8.40
N VAL A 182 -35.77 -27.37 -8.91
CA VAL A 182 -36.58 -28.55 -8.58
C VAL A 182 -35.89 -29.85 -9.00
N GLU A 183 -35.28 -29.87 -10.18
CA GLU A 183 -34.47 -30.99 -10.66
C GLU A 183 -33.25 -31.22 -9.76
N SER A 184 -32.56 -30.15 -9.33
CA SER A 184 -31.43 -30.25 -8.39
C SER A 184 -31.81 -30.81 -7.01
N MET A 185 -33.08 -30.71 -6.62
CA MET A 185 -33.61 -31.28 -5.37
C MET A 185 -34.05 -32.75 -5.53
N GLY A 186 -34.02 -33.30 -6.75
CA GLY A 186 -34.52 -34.66 -7.04
C GLY A 186 -36.03 -34.79 -6.83
N MET A 187 -36.76 -33.70 -7.07
CA MET A 187 -38.21 -33.55 -6.85
C MET A 187 -38.98 -33.26 -8.15
N LYS A 188 -38.34 -33.47 -9.31
CA LYS A 188 -38.95 -33.33 -10.64
C LYS A 188 -40.18 -34.26 -10.74
N GLY A 189 -41.30 -33.71 -11.22
CA GLY A 189 -42.60 -34.40 -11.29
C GLY A 189 -43.48 -34.24 -10.04
N ASN A 190 -43.09 -33.39 -9.08
CA ASN A 190 -43.91 -33.05 -7.92
C ASN A 190 -44.62 -31.69 -8.14
N GLU A 191 -45.89 -31.74 -8.53
CA GLU A 191 -46.67 -30.58 -8.98
C GLU A 191 -46.75 -29.47 -7.92
N GLU A 192 -46.91 -29.82 -6.64
CA GLU A 192 -46.97 -28.84 -5.54
C GLU A 192 -45.66 -28.05 -5.39
N VAL A 193 -44.51 -28.74 -5.51
CA VAL A 193 -43.18 -28.13 -5.38
C VAL A 193 -42.83 -27.30 -6.62
N GLU A 194 -43.22 -27.75 -7.80
CA GLU A 194 -43.02 -27.03 -9.07
C GLU A 194 -43.82 -25.74 -9.13
N LEU A 195 -45.11 -25.76 -8.78
CA LEU A 195 -45.96 -24.58 -8.68
C LEU A 195 -45.43 -23.58 -7.65
N LEU A 196 -44.97 -24.08 -6.50
CA LEU A 196 -44.36 -23.23 -5.47
C LEU A 196 -43.07 -22.57 -5.96
N ALA A 197 -42.19 -23.31 -6.66
CA ALA A 197 -40.96 -22.78 -7.22
C ALA A 197 -41.25 -21.70 -8.29
N ALA A 198 -42.23 -21.93 -9.16
CA ALA A 198 -42.67 -20.95 -10.17
C ALA A 198 -43.22 -19.68 -9.51
N LYS A 199 -44.10 -19.82 -8.51
CA LYS A 199 -44.66 -18.70 -7.74
C LYS A 199 -43.57 -17.88 -7.04
N ILE A 200 -42.63 -18.55 -6.37
CA ILE A 200 -41.48 -17.90 -5.74
C ILE A 200 -40.64 -17.15 -6.77
N GLY A 201 -40.44 -17.73 -7.96
CA GLY A 201 -39.75 -17.09 -9.07
C GLY A 201 -40.41 -15.78 -9.51
N ALA A 202 -41.75 -15.73 -9.56
CA ALA A 202 -42.50 -14.52 -9.88
C ALA A 202 -42.46 -13.48 -8.75
N GLU A 203 -42.62 -13.90 -7.49
CA GLU A 203 -42.51 -13.02 -6.31
C GLU A 203 -41.15 -12.33 -6.22
N ASP A 204 -40.06 -13.05 -6.51
CA ASP A 204 -38.69 -12.51 -6.51
C ASP A 204 -38.48 -11.44 -7.59
N ASN A 205 -39.17 -11.55 -8.74
CA ASN A 205 -39.14 -10.49 -9.76
C ASN A 205 -39.90 -9.23 -9.32
N GLN A 206 -41.01 -9.37 -8.60
CA GLN A 206 -41.78 -8.22 -8.10
C GLN A 206 -41.04 -7.46 -6.98
N ARG A 207 -40.24 -8.18 -6.17
CA ARG A 207 -39.45 -7.59 -5.07
C ARG A 207 -38.23 -6.79 -5.54
N SER A 208 -37.89 -6.82 -6.83
CA SER A 208 -36.71 -6.14 -7.35
C SER A 208 -36.65 -4.64 -7.05
N ALA A 209 -37.80 -3.97 -7.08
CA ALA A 209 -37.89 -2.53 -6.82
C ALA A 209 -37.59 -2.22 -5.34
N ILE A 210 -38.14 -3.01 -4.41
CA ILE A 210 -37.90 -2.86 -2.97
C ILE A 210 -36.42 -3.11 -2.65
N ASP A 211 -35.84 -4.16 -3.24
CA ASP A 211 -34.42 -4.47 -3.08
C ASP A 211 -33.54 -3.32 -3.59
N ALA A 212 -33.90 -2.70 -4.71
CA ALA A 212 -33.17 -1.55 -5.25
C ALA A 212 -33.26 -0.32 -4.32
N SER A 213 -34.44 0.00 -3.79
CA SER A 213 -34.61 1.10 -2.83
C SER A 213 -33.75 0.89 -1.58
N TRP A 214 -33.75 -0.33 -1.02
CA TRP A 214 -32.95 -0.65 0.15
C TRP A 214 -31.45 -0.51 -0.11
N ILE A 215 -30.95 -0.99 -1.26
CA ILE A 215 -29.54 -0.85 -1.66
C ILE A 215 -29.17 0.63 -1.77
N ILE A 216 -29.99 1.44 -2.45
CA ILE A 216 -29.74 2.88 -2.62
C ILE A 216 -29.67 3.58 -1.27
N THR A 217 -30.63 3.32 -0.37
CA THR A 217 -30.61 3.89 0.98
C THR A 217 -29.34 3.51 1.74
N PHE A 218 -28.92 2.24 1.67
CA PHE A 218 -27.72 1.77 2.37
C PHE A 218 -26.45 2.42 1.82
N VAL A 219 -26.32 2.51 0.49
CA VAL A 219 -25.20 3.16 -0.20
C VAL A 219 -25.13 4.66 0.15
N LEU A 220 -26.27 5.36 0.21
CA LEU A 220 -26.31 6.76 0.62
C LEU A 220 -25.91 6.94 2.09
N ILE A 221 -26.32 6.04 2.98
CA ILE A 221 -25.90 6.08 4.40
C ILE A 221 -24.38 5.93 4.50
N LEU A 222 -23.78 4.94 3.82
CA LEU A 222 -22.33 4.76 3.78
C LEU A 222 -21.62 6.00 3.22
N PHE A 223 -22.14 6.58 2.15
CA PHE A 223 -21.61 7.82 1.57
C PHE A 223 -21.56 8.96 2.58
N PHE A 224 -22.65 9.22 3.30
CA PHE A 224 -22.68 10.29 4.30
C PHE A 224 -21.80 10.01 5.51
N ILE A 225 -21.62 8.73 5.89
CA ILE A 225 -20.67 8.34 6.94
C ILE A 225 -19.23 8.68 6.51
N HIS A 226 -18.83 8.27 5.30
CA HIS A 226 -17.49 8.58 4.78
C HIS A 226 -17.28 10.07 4.58
N LEU A 227 -18.27 10.78 4.05
CA LEU A 227 -18.23 12.24 3.90
C LEU A 227 -17.99 12.95 5.25
N GLY A 228 -18.66 12.48 6.32
CA GLY A 228 -18.48 13.01 7.67
C GLY A 228 -17.10 12.70 8.27
N ARG A 229 -16.52 11.54 7.93
CA ARG A 229 -15.21 11.09 8.45
C ARG A 229 -14.03 11.70 7.71
N MET A 230 -14.07 11.77 6.38
CA MET A 230 -12.99 12.31 5.55
C MET A 230 -12.92 13.84 5.58
N GLY A 231 -14.02 14.51 5.93
CA GLY A 231 -14.16 15.96 5.89
C GLY A 231 -14.60 16.48 4.52
N PHE A 232 -15.03 17.74 4.49
CA PHE A 232 -15.51 18.42 3.29
C PHE A 232 -14.66 19.65 3.03
N ASP A 233 -13.55 19.48 2.32
CA ASP A 233 -12.64 20.55 1.91
C ASP A 233 -13.06 21.22 0.58
N GLN A 234 -14.26 20.90 0.06
CA GLN A 234 -14.84 21.44 -1.20
C GLN A 234 -13.99 21.21 -2.46
N SER A 235 -12.89 20.49 -2.35
CA SER A 235 -12.05 20.10 -3.47
C SER A 235 -12.72 18.97 -4.27
N ALA A 236 -12.35 18.83 -5.54
CA ALA A 236 -12.85 17.72 -6.36
C ALA A 236 -12.44 16.35 -5.78
N SER A 237 -11.26 16.26 -5.16
CA SER A 237 -10.79 15.09 -4.42
C SER A 237 -11.62 14.84 -3.16
N GLY A 238 -11.93 15.88 -2.36
CA GLY A 238 -12.79 15.77 -1.17
C GLY A 238 -14.20 15.23 -1.43
N ILE A 239 -14.74 15.47 -2.62
CA ILE A 239 -16.05 14.92 -3.06
C ILE A 239 -15.90 13.52 -3.68
N LEU A 240 -14.81 13.28 -4.41
CA LEU A 240 -14.57 12.00 -5.08
C LEU A 240 -14.16 10.89 -4.10
N SER A 241 -13.44 11.22 -3.03
CA SER A 241 -12.94 10.23 -2.06
C SER A 241 -14.05 9.45 -1.35
N PRO A 242 -15.13 10.08 -0.83
CA PRO A 242 -16.26 9.34 -0.28
C PRO A 242 -16.97 8.46 -1.33
N VAL A 243 -17.01 8.88 -2.60
CA VAL A 243 -17.57 8.05 -3.69
C VAL A 243 -16.72 6.80 -3.90
N VAL A 244 -15.39 6.95 -3.95
CA VAL A 244 -14.44 5.84 -4.11
C VAL A 244 -14.54 4.87 -2.92
N ALA A 245 -14.62 5.38 -1.68
CA ALA A 245 -14.80 4.54 -0.49
C ALA A 245 -16.08 3.70 -0.56
N VAL A 246 -17.22 4.31 -0.93
CA VAL A 246 -18.49 3.60 -1.09
C VAL A 246 -18.43 2.58 -2.23
N MET A 247 -17.74 2.88 -3.32
CA MET A 247 -17.48 1.88 -4.36
C MET A 247 -16.67 0.70 -3.83
N GLY A 248 -15.70 0.97 -2.95
CA GLY A 248 -14.97 -0.04 -2.18
C GLY A 248 -15.90 -0.92 -1.35
N ASP A 249 -16.82 -0.33 -0.57
CA ASP A 249 -17.80 -1.07 0.23
C ASP A 249 -18.69 -1.96 -0.64
N MET A 250 -19.14 -1.44 -1.78
CA MET A 250 -19.93 -2.19 -2.75
C MET A 250 -19.12 -3.38 -3.31
N PHE A 251 -17.83 -3.20 -3.56
CA PHE A 251 -16.96 -4.27 -4.03
C PHE A 251 -16.71 -5.34 -2.95
N ILE A 252 -16.41 -4.94 -1.71
CA ILE A 252 -16.30 -5.85 -0.56
C ILE A 252 -17.60 -6.62 -0.34
N ALA A 253 -18.75 -5.96 -0.46
CA ALA A 253 -20.06 -6.60 -0.41
C ALA A 253 -20.20 -7.71 -1.46
N LEU A 254 -19.77 -7.47 -2.71
CA LEU A 254 -19.79 -8.49 -3.76
C LEU A 254 -18.85 -9.66 -3.43
N ILE A 255 -17.66 -9.39 -2.88
CA ILE A 255 -16.72 -10.43 -2.42
C ILE A 255 -17.36 -11.28 -1.31
N PHE A 256 -17.97 -10.69 -0.28
CA PHE A 256 -18.64 -11.46 0.76
C PHE A 256 -19.77 -12.31 0.19
N ALA A 257 -20.62 -11.72 -0.65
CA ALA A 257 -21.76 -12.41 -1.22
C ALA A 257 -21.36 -13.60 -2.09
N PHE A 258 -20.36 -13.44 -2.96
CA PHE A 258 -20.00 -14.44 -3.96
C PHE A 258 -18.75 -15.26 -3.64
N GLY A 259 -17.83 -14.72 -2.86
CA GLY A 259 -16.61 -15.39 -2.41
C GLY A 259 -16.82 -16.20 -1.12
N MET A 260 -17.71 -15.78 -0.23
CA MET A 260 -17.96 -16.48 1.05
C MET A 260 -19.36 -17.10 1.12
N VAL A 261 -20.41 -16.29 0.99
CA VAL A 261 -21.79 -16.76 1.23
C VAL A 261 -22.22 -17.77 0.17
N ALA A 262 -22.01 -17.50 -1.12
CA ALA A 262 -22.42 -18.39 -2.19
C ALA A 262 -21.70 -19.77 -2.17
N PRO A 263 -20.37 -19.86 -1.97
CA PRO A 263 -19.67 -21.14 -1.88
C PRO A 263 -20.03 -21.94 -0.62
N LEU A 264 -20.10 -21.28 0.55
CA LEU A 264 -20.54 -21.93 1.80
C LEU A 264 -21.95 -22.50 1.63
N ARG A 265 -22.84 -21.76 0.97
CA ARG A 265 -24.18 -22.24 0.67
C ARG A 265 -24.18 -23.40 -0.33
N ALA A 266 -23.33 -23.37 -1.36
CA ALA A 266 -23.21 -24.47 -2.32
C ALA A 266 -22.72 -25.76 -1.63
N LEU A 267 -21.79 -25.65 -0.67
CA LEU A 267 -21.34 -26.75 0.17
C LEU A 267 -22.47 -27.24 1.09
N PHE A 268 -23.13 -26.32 1.80
CA PHE A 268 -24.25 -26.62 2.69
C PHE A 268 -25.44 -27.26 1.96
N ARG A 269 -25.70 -26.90 0.70
CA ARG A 269 -26.75 -27.54 -0.12
C ARG A 269 -26.48 -29.02 -0.38
N ARG A 270 -25.22 -29.46 -0.43
CA ARG A 270 -24.92 -30.90 -0.62
C ARG A 270 -25.38 -31.72 0.57
N THR A 271 -25.22 -31.20 1.78
CA THR A 271 -25.60 -31.89 3.02
C THR A 271 -27.09 -31.71 3.31
N VAL A 272 -27.62 -30.50 3.09
CA VAL A 272 -29.00 -30.15 3.41
C VAL A 272 -30.01 -30.59 2.36
N GLY A 273 -29.64 -30.74 1.09
CA GLY A 273 -30.57 -31.20 0.04
C GLY A 273 -31.18 -32.58 0.31
N LEU A 274 -30.44 -33.48 0.97
CA LEU A 274 -30.95 -34.77 1.41
C LEU A 274 -32.01 -34.62 2.50
N PHE A 275 -31.80 -33.69 3.43
CA PHE A 275 -32.75 -33.37 4.48
C PHE A 275 -33.99 -32.66 3.94
N GLU A 276 -33.83 -31.67 3.04
CA GLU A 276 -34.93 -30.97 2.37
C GLU A 276 -35.86 -31.94 1.63
N ARG A 277 -35.29 -32.92 0.92
CA ARG A 277 -36.05 -33.94 0.21
C ARG A 277 -36.85 -34.82 1.18
N SER A 278 -36.24 -35.25 2.27
CA SER A 278 -36.90 -36.04 3.32
C SER A 278 -38.01 -35.23 4.02
N LEU A 279 -37.76 -33.95 4.28
CA LEU A 279 -38.71 -33.05 4.92
C LEU A 279 -39.90 -32.73 4.03
N TRP A 280 -39.70 -32.52 2.72
CA TRP A 280 -40.79 -32.40 1.74
C TRP A 280 -41.66 -33.65 1.70
N LYS A 281 -41.04 -34.84 1.64
CA LYS A 281 -41.77 -36.12 1.69
C LYS A 281 -42.55 -36.30 2.99
N TRP A 282 -41.99 -35.88 4.12
CA TRP A 282 -42.69 -35.91 5.41
C TRP A 282 -43.89 -34.97 5.44
N ILE A 283 -43.74 -33.73 4.97
CA ILE A 283 -44.82 -32.73 4.88
C ILE A 283 -45.99 -33.25 4.02
N GLN A 284 -45.69 -33.95 2.93
CA GLN A 284 -46.68 -34.48 1.99
C GLN A 284 -47.43 -35.70 2.53
N LYS A 285 -46.86 -36.44 3.50
CA LYS A 285 -47.53 -37.57 4.17
C LYS A 285 -48.60 -37.16 5.18
N ILE A 286 -48.63 -35.90 5.62
CA ILE A 286 -49.58 -35.42 6.62
C ILE A 286 -50.93 -35.13 5.93
N PRO A 287 -52.02 -35.86 6.28
CA PRO A 287 -53.34 -35.69 5.70
C PRO A 287 -53.85 -34.26 5.86
N GLU A 288 -54.64 -33.78 4.90
CA GLU A 288 -55.12 -32.39 4.88
C GLU A 288 -55.98 -32.04 6.10
N ALA A 289 -56.75 -33.02 6.60
CA ALA A 289 -57.58 -32.90 7.80
C ALA A 289 -56.78 -32.68 9.11
N GLU A 290 -55.49 -33.05 9.14
CA GLU A 290 -54.63 -32.94 10.33
C GLU A 290 -53.75 -31.67 10.32
N ARG A 291 -53.88 -30.83 9.29
CA ARG A 291 -53.05 -29.63 9.10
C ARG A 291 -53.53 -28.50 10.01
N ARG A 292 -52.87 -28.33 11.16
CA ARG A 292 -53.08 -27.18 12.06
C ARG A 292 -52.42 -25.90 11.52
N PHE A 293 -53.02 -24.75 11.83
CA PHE A 293 -52.52 -23.42 11.42
C PHE A 293 -51.08 -23.15 11.91
N PHE A 294 -50.79 -23.43 13.18
CA PHE A 294 -49.43 -23.40 13.74
C PHE A 294 -48.99 -24.81 14.15
N SER A 295 -47.90 -25.30 13.55
CA SER A 295 -47.34 -26.64 13.80
C SER A 295 -45.88 -26.71 13.36
N LEU A 296 -45.18 -27.80 13.74
CA LEU A 296 -43.85 -28.11 13.21
C LEU A 296 -43.85 -28.19 11.66
N ARG A 297 -44.97 -28.60 11.05
CA ARG A 297 -45.17 -28.56 9.60
C ARG A 297 -45.14 -27.12 9.06
N THR A 298 -45.80 -26.18 9.73
CA THR A 298 -45.82 -24.77 9.32
C THR A 298 -44.41 -24.15 9.38
N LEU A 299 -43.64 -24.45 10.44
CA LEU A 299 -42.25 -24.01 10.56
C LEU A 299 -41.34 -24.66 9.51
N ALA A 300 -41.50 -25.96 9.25
CA ALA A 300 -40.77 -26.68 8.22
C ALA A 300 -41.05 -26.12 6.81
N ILE A 301 -42.32 -25.84 6.47
CA ILE A 301 -42.70 -25.22 5.19
C ILE A 301 -42.12 -23.80 5.09
N ALA A 302 -42.18 -23.01 6.16
CA ALA A 302 -41.62 -21.65 6.16
C ALA A 302 -40.11 -21.68 5.90
N TRP A 303 -39.39 -22.61 6.53
CA TRP A 303 -37.97 -22.82 6.32
C TRP A 303 -37.65 -23.31 4.90
N LEU A 304 -38.36 -24.32 4.38
CA LEU A 304 -38.19 -24.83 3.01
C LEU A 304 -38.48 -23.75 1.96
N LYS A 305 -39.54 -22.94 2.14
CA LYS A 305 -39.83 -21.79 1.29
C LYS A 305 -38.69 -20.76 1.31
N ARG A 306 -38.11 -20.49 2.48
CA ARG A 306 -36.94 -19.60 2.61
C ARG A 306 -35.73 -20.17 1.87
N GLN A 307 -35.44 -21.46 1.99
CA GLN A 307 -34.32 -22.09 1.29
C GLN A 307 -34.50 -22.12 -0.23
N MET A 308 -35.73 -22.41 -0.70
CA MET A 308 -36.08 -22.40 -2.11
C MET A 308 -35.98 -20.99 -2.72
N ARG A 309 -36.52 -19.97 -2.03
CA ARG A 309 -36.37 -18.54 -2.40
C ARG A 309 -34.92 -18.15 -2.62
N LEU A 310 -34.09 -18.40 -1.63
CA LEU A 310 -32.68 -18.05 -1.70
C LEU A 310 -31.96 -18.83 -2.82
N SER A 311 -32.30 -20.09 -3.04
CA SER A 311 -31.70 -20.92 -4.11
C SER A 311 -32.09 -20.42 -5.50
N ILE A 312 -33.36 -20.05 -5.70
CA ILE A 312 -33.84 -19.42 -6.94
C ILE A 312 -33.15 -18.07 -7.16
N SER A 313 -33.07 -17.23 -6.13
CA SER A 313 -32.48 -15.88 -6.24
C SER A 313 -30.98 -15.95 -6.62
N ILE A 314 -30.20 -16.82 -5.95
CA ILE A 314 -28.78 -17.04 -6.30
C ILE A 314 -28.63 -17.68 -7.69
N ARG A 315 -29.53 -18.59 -8.07
CA ARG A 315 -29.49 -19.21 -9.41
C ARG A 315 -29.79 -18.20 -10.52
N LYS A 316 -30.73 -17.27 -10.29
CA LYS A 316 -31.02 -16.14 -11.19
C LYS A 316 -29.83 -15.18 -11.30
N SER A 317 -29.14 -14.90 -10.19
CA SER A 317 -27.86 -14.18 -10.21
C SER A 317 -26.84 -14.88 -11.12
N GLY A 318 -26.86 -16.21 -11.14
CA GLY A 318 -26.05 -17.03 -12.04
C GLY A 318 -26.21 -16.69 -13.52
N TYR A 319 -27.41 -16.34 -13.97
CA TYR A 319 -27.73 -16.23 -15.40
C TYR A 319 -27.90 -14.78 -15.89
N ASN A 320 -27.94 -13.79 -14.98
CA ASN A 320 -28.07 -12.37 -15.35
C ASN A 320 -27.24 -11.48 -14.43
N PHE A 321 -26.38 -10.65 -15.04
CA PHE A 321 -25.50 -9.72 -14.32
C PHE A 321 -26.26 -8.73 -13.43
N VAL A 322 -27.38 -8.16 -13.88
CA VAL A 322 -28.16 -7.19 -13.07
C VAL A 322 -28.69 -7.85 -11.80
N ASN A 323 -29.15 -9.10 -11.91
CA ASN A 323 -29.58 -9.87 -10.74
C ASN A 323 -28.39 -10.29 -9.86
N ALA A 324 -27.22 -10.52 -10.44
CA ALA A 324 -26.01 -10.79 -9.68
C ALA A 324 -25.59 -9.56 -8.87
N PHE A 325 -25.46 -8.41 -9.52
CA PHE A 325 -25.05 -7.17 -8.86
C PHE A 325 -26.02 -6.79 -7.73
N ARG A 326 -27.34 -6.75 -8.01
CA ARG A 326 -28.35 -6.43 -7.00
C ARG A 326 -28.34 -7.40 -5.82
N ASN A 327 -28.39 -8.70 -6.08
CA ASN A 327 -28.42 -9.69 -5.00
C ASN A 327 -27.09 -9.74 -4.23
N GLY A 328 -25.97 -9.51 -4.91
CA GLY A 328 -24.65 -9.42 -4.30
C GLY A 328 -24.59 -8.28 -3.30
N LEU A 329 -24.98 -7.06 -3.70
CA LEU A 329 -25.04 -5.91 -2.80
C LEU A 329 -26.04 -6.12 -1.66
N LYS A 330 -27.23 -6.65 -1.95
CA LYS A 330 -28.24 -6.97 -0.94
C LYS A 330 -27.72 -7.90 0.15
N ILE A 331 -26.96 -8.92 -0.23
CA ILE A 331 -26.41 -9.90 0.70
C ILE A 331 -25.19 -9.30 1.42
N GLY A 332 -24.32 -8.61 0.69
CA GLY A 332 -22.99 -8.24 1.14
C GLY A 332 -22.88 -6.93 1.91
N LEU A 333 -23.69 -5.91 1.59
CA LEU A 333 -23.58 -4.58 2.22
C LEU A 333 -23.65 -4.60 3.76
N PRO A 334 -24.52 -5.41 4.40
CA PRO A 334 -24.52 -5.54 5.86
C PRO A 334 -23.21 -6.10 6.42
N PHE A 335 -22.56 -7.03 5.70
CA PHE A 335 -21.27 -7.58 6.11
C PHE A 335 -20.13 -6.60 5.89
N SER A 336 -20.19 -5.80 4.81
CA SER A 336 -19.23 -4.72 4.58
C SER A 336 -19.27 -3.70 5.73
N ALA A 337 -20.47 -3.26 6.12
CA ALA A 337 -20.65 -2.35 7.25
C ALA A 337 -20.19 -2.96 8.58
N LEU A 338 -20.48 -4.24 8.82
CA LEU A 338 -20.02 -4.93 10.03
C LEU A 338 -18.49 -5.04 10.07
N LEU A 339 -17.85 -5.35 8.94
CA LEU A 339 -16.41 -5.41 8.83
C LEU A 339 -15.79 -4.04 9.13
N ALA A 340 -16.28 -2.98 8.47
CA ALA A 340 -15.82 -1.61 8.69
C ALA A 340 -15.96 -1.18 10.16
N ALA A 341 -17.01 -1.62 10.86
CA ALA A 341 -17.22 -1.31 12.28
C ALA A 341 -16.28 -2.07 13.23
N ILE A 342 -15.89 -3.30 12.90
CA ILE A 342 -15.07 -4.16 13.78
C ILE A 342 -13.57 -3.94 13.58
N ILE A 343 -13.13 -3.64 12.36
CA ILE A 343 -11.71 -3.51 12.01
C ILE A 343 -10.94 -2.51 12.89
N PRO A 344 -11.46 -1.30 13.20
CA PRO A 344 -10.80 -0.39 14.13
C PRO A 344 -10.65 -0.97 15.54
N VAL A 345 -11.64 -1.74 16.02
CA VAL A 345 -11.60 -2.41 17.33
C VAL A 345 -10.50 -3.48 17.37
N LEU A 346 -10.20 -4.11 16.23
CA LEU A 346 -9.11 -5.06 16.09
C LEU A 346 -7.74 -4.39 15.88
N GLY A 347 -7.64 -3.05 16.00
CA GLY A 347 -6.40 -2.31 15.84
C GLY A 347 -5.75 -2.53 14.47
N MET A 348 -6.57 -2.74 13.43
CA MET A 348 -6.17 -2.88 12.03
C MET A 348 -6.76 -1.72 11.21
N SER A 349 -6.58 -0.48 11.68
CA SER A 349 -7.20 0.71 11.06
C SER A 349 -6.78 0.93 9.60
N TRP A 350 -5.62 0.42 9.18
CA TRP A 350 -5.03 0.75 7.88
C TRP A 350 -5.36 -0.23 6.73
N TYR A 351 -5.70 -1.50 7.01
CA TYR A 351 -5.77 -2.53 5.95
C TYR A 351 -7.15 -2.76 5.33
N PHE A 352 -8.24 -2.42 6.04
CA PHE A 352 -9.61 -2.75 5.61
C PHE A 352 -10.57 -1.56 5.66
N ASP A 353 -10.05 -0.35 5.80
CA ASP A 353 -10.84 0.87 5.65
C ASP A 353 -10.92 1.23 4.16
N THR A 354 -12.12 1.27 3.59
CA THR A 354 -12.34 1.65 2.18
C THR A 354 -11.98 3.12 1.94
N GLU A 355 -11.84 3.90 3.00
CA GLU A 355 -11.22 5.23 3.00
C GLU A 355 -9.77 5.20 2.50
N ASN A 356 -9.02 4.13 2.80
CA ASN A 356 -7.63 3.98 2.36
C ASN A 356 -7.51 3.62 0.87
N TRP A 357 -8.60 3.17 0.23
CA TRP A 357 -8.60 2.95 -1.20
C TRP A 357 -8.74 4.27 -1.95
N ALA A 358 -9.52 5.20 -1.39
CA ALA A 358 -9.62 6.56 -1.89
C ALA A 358 -8.28 7.29 -1.73
N SER A 359 -7.63 7.18 -0.56
CA SER A 359 -6.28 7.71 -0.39
C SER A 359 -5.30 7.02 -1.33
N GLY A 360 -5.29 5.69 -1.45
CA GLY A 360 -4.36 4.98 -2.34
C GLY A 360 -4.48 5.37 -3.82
N VAL A 361 -5.68 5.67 -4.32
CA VAL A 361 -5.86 6.21 -5.69
C VAL A 361 -5.25 7.61 -5.81
N TRP A 362 -5.47 8.45 -4.81
CA TRP A 362 -4.92 9.80 -4.78
C TRP A 362 -3.40 9.80 -4.63
N ASP A 363 -2.88 8.97 -3.73
CA ASP A 363 -1.46 8.76 -3.48
C ASP A 363 -0.76 8.27 -4.75
N SER A 364 -1.38 7.35 -5.49
CA SER A 364 -0.89 6.89 -6.80
C SER A 364 -0.89 8.01 -7.85
N TYR A 365 -1.93 8.85 -7.87
CA TYR A 365 -1.98 10.01 -8.76
C TYR A 365 -0.87 11.01 -8.41
N ALA A 366 -0.76 11.40 -7.14
CA ALA A 366 0.28 12.29 -6.65
C ALA A 366 1.69 11.77 -6.94
N ALA A 367 1.92 10.47 -6.72
CA ALA A 367 3.17 9.80 -7.05
C ALA A 367 3.53 9.95 -8.53
N SER A 368 2.55 9.77 -9.42
CA SER A 368 2.74 9.92 -10.87
C SER A 368 2.99 11.36 -11.33
N ARG A 369 2.60 12.35 -10.52
CA ARG A 369 2.70 13.78 -10.84
C ARG A 369 3.85 14.49 -10.13
N THR A 370 4.46 13.87 -9.12
CA THR A 370 5.48 14.48 -8.26
C THR A 370 6.59 15.18 -9.06
N ASP A 371 7.18 14.49 -10.04
CA ASP A 371 8.27 15.06 -10.84
C ASP A 371 7.78 16.24 -11.72
N VAL A 372 6.60 16.12 -12.33
CA VAL A 372 5.98 17.19 -13.13
C VAL A 372 5.69 18.43 -12.29
N TRP A 373 5.21 18.23 -11.05
CA TRP A 373 4.98 19.31 -10.10
C TRP A 373 6.28 19.97 -9.68
N ARG A 374 7.29 19.18 -9.32
CA ARG A 374 8.61 19.68 -8.93
C ARG A 374 9.24 20.50 -10.06
N GLU A 375 9.28 19.98 -11.27
CA GLU A 375 9.82 20.69 -12.45
C GLU A 375 9.08 22.00 -12.71
N ALA A 376 7.75 22.00 -12.62
CA ALA A 376 6.96 23.22 -12.80
C ALA A 376 7.26 24.27 -11.72
N MET A 377 7.38 23.86 -10.46
CA MET A 377 7.76 24.74 -9.35
C MET A 377 9.17 25.30 -9.54
N ILE A 378 10.13 24.45 -9.89
CA ILE A 378 11.53 24.84 -10.13
C ILE A 378 11.63 25.81 -11.30
N ALA A 379 10.94 25.54 -12.42
CA ALA A 379 10.92 26.46 -13.56
C ALA A 379 10.32 27.83 -13.19
N ALA A 380 9.32 27.86 -12.31
CA ALA A 380 8.68 29.09 -11.86
C ALA A 380 9.56 29.97 -10.97
N THR A 381 10.63 29.42 -10.39
CA THR A 381 11.62 30.21 -9.65
C THR A 381 12.34 31.23 -10.53
N GLY A 382 12.46 30.95 -11.83
CA GLY A 382 13.28 31.73 -12.77
C GLY A 382 14.79 31.62 -12.51
N GLU A 383 15.20 30.84 -11.51
CA GLU A 383 16.59 30.67 -11.12
C GLU A 383 17.27 29.69 -12.09
N LYS A 384 18.41 30.10 -12.65
CA LYS A 384 19.14 29.26 -13.61
C LYS A 384 19.77 28.09 -12.86
N ILE A 385 19.48 26.87 -13.28
CA ILE A 385 20.10 25.66 -12.70
C ILE A 385 21.62 25.69 -12.84
N ASN A 386 22.31 25.89 -11.72
CA ASN A 386 23.76 25.91 -11.59
C ASN A 386 24.18 25.70 -10.11
N ALA A 387 25.49 25.68 -9.84
CA ALA A 387 26.05 25.38 -8.52
C ALA A 387 25.76 26.42 -7.41
N GLU A 388 25.29 27.61 -7.76
CA GLU A 388 24.86 28.65 -6.81
C GLU A 388 23.35 28.61 -6.57
N ALA A 389 22.60 27.87 -7.40
CA ALA A 389 21.16 27.86 -7.32
C ALA A 389 20.66 27.22 -6.02
N PHE A 390 19.59 27.79 -5.47
CA PHE A 390 18.91 27.31 -4.26
C PHE A 390 19.84 27.16 -3.05
N ARG A 391 20.88 27.99 -2.97
CA ARG A 391 21.78 28.04 -1.82
C ARG A 391 21.16 28.85 -0.69
N LEU A 392 21.13 28.27 0.50
CA LEU A 392 20.72 28.94 1.73
C LEU A 392 21.95 29.43 2.50
N HIS A 393 21.79 30.57 3.20
CA HIS A 393 22.84 31.19 3.99
C HIS A 393 22.41 31.33 5.46
N PRO A 394 22.42 30.24 6.25
CA PRO A 394 22.06 30.30 7.66
C PRO A 394 22.99 31.27 8.43
N PRO A 395 22.47 32.08 9.36
CA PRO A 395 23.29 33.04 10.09
C PRO A 395 24.42 32.38 10.89
N GLY A 396 25.62 32.95 10.81
CA GLY A 396 26.78 32.52 11.61
C GLY A 396 27.54 31.31 11.07
N ILE A 397 27.34 30.95 9.80
CA ILE A 397 28.20 30.04 9.05
C ILE A 397 29.15 30.89 8.19
N THR A 398 30.45 30.76 8.42
CA THR A 398 31.51 31.39 7.59
C THR A 398 32.55 30.34 7.18
N ASP A 399 33.49 30.72 6.33
CA ASP A 399 34.52 29.81 5.80
C ASP A 399 35.59 29.37 6.82
N SER A 400 35.55 29.91 8.05
CA SER A 400 36.55 29.62 9.09
C SER A 400 35.97 29.14 10.42
N THR A 401 34.64 29.12 10.58
CA THR A 401 34.00 28.80 11.86
C THR A 401 33.54 27.36 11.93
N ASP A 402 33.86 26.67 13.03
CA ASP A 402 33.14 25.45 13.41
C ASP A 402 31.66 25.77 13.66
N PHE A 403 30.78 24.89 13.22
CA PHE A 403 29.35 25.04 13.43
C PHE A 403 28.67 23.69 13.57
N SER A 404 27.45 23.72 14.11
CA SER A 404 26.61 22.54 14.24
C SER A 404 25.24 22.78 13.61
N PHE A 405 24.55 21.72 13.25
CA PHE A 405 23.14 21.74 12.87
C PHE A 405 22.45 20.46 13.33
N VAL A 406 21.13 20.49 13.40
CA VAL A 406 20.31 19.34 13.82
C VAL A 406 19.56 18.79 12.62
N VAL A 407 19.50 17.47 12.50
CA VAL A 407 18.72 16.74 11.48
C VAL A 407 17.69 15.87 12.18
N ILE A 408 16.43 16.01 11.78
CA ILE A 408 15.28 15.26 12.34
C ILE A 408 14.50 14.69 11.17
N GLY A 409 14.40 13.37 11.01
CA GLY A 409 13.52 12.77 9.99
C GLY A 409 12.14 12.45 10.56
N ASP A 410 11.12 12.56 9.72
CA ASP A 410 9.79 11.97 9.97
C ASP A 410 9.13 12.36 11.31
N PRO A 411 9.11 13.66 11.69
CA PRO A 411 8.55 14.07 12.97
C PRO A 411 7.01 14.05 13.00
N GLY A 412 6.33 14.13 11.85
CA GLY A 412 5.00 14.74 11.67
C GLY A 412 3.74 14.04 12.19
N GLU A 413 3.79 13.23 13.25
CA GLU A 413 2.64 12.38 13.66
C GLU A 413 1.57 13.15 14.48
N GLY A 414 1.99 14.06 15.36
CA GLY A 414 1.09 14.88 16.20
C GLY A 414 0.60 14.22 17.48
N ASP A 415 1.30 13.21 17.95
CA ASP A 415 0.91 12.33 19.06
C ASP A 415 2.09 12.16 20.06
N PRO A 416 1.93 11.39 21.16
CA PRO A 416 2.98 11.25 22.15
C PRO A 416 4.36 10.80 21.62
N SER A 417 4.45 9.97 20.57
CA SER A 417 5.76 9.58 20.02
C SER A 417 6.50 10.74 19.39
N GLN A 418 5.82 11.75 18.84
CA GLN A 418 6.48 12.99 18.44
C GLN A 418 6.84 13.86 19.64
N TYR A 419 5.89 14.09 20.56
CA TYR A 419 6.06 15.05 21.65
C TYR A 419 7.14 14.64 22.66
N VAL A 420 7.46 13.35 22.76
CA VAL A 420 8.48 12.83 23.68
C VAL A 420 9.89 13.36 23.38
N LEU A 421 10.18 13.78 22.14
CA LEU A 421 11.47 14.37 21.77
C LEU A 421 11.57 15.87 22.01
N LYS A 422 10.46 16.55 22.32
CA LYS A 422 10.39 18.02 22.36
C LYS A 422 11.48 18.65 23.21
N ASP A 423 11.67 18.19 24.44
CA ASP A 423 12.63 18.78 25.37
C ASP A 423 14.08 18.61 24.88
N GLN A 424 14.38 17.47 24.26
CA GLN A 424 15.69 17.20 23.68
C GLN A 424 15.94 18.05 22.43
N ILE A 425 14.95 18.16 21.54
CA ILE A 425 15.01 19.01 20.35
C ILE A 425 15.27 20.47 20.75
N LEU A 426 14.54 20.99 21.75
CA LEU A 426 14.72 22.36 22.24
C LEU A 426 16.10 22.57 22.87
N THR A 427 16.56 21.60 23.67
CA THR A 427 17.86 21.67 24.35
C THR A 427 19.00 21.67 23.34
N VAL A 428 18.96 20.79 22.34
CA VAL A 428 20.03 20.63 21.36
C VAL A 428 19.98 21.72 20.30
N SER A 429 18.81 22.02 19.74
CA SER A 429 18.69 23.00 18.64
C SER A 429 19.03 24.43 19.07
N ASN A 430 18.87 24.77 20.35
CA ASN A 430 19.17 26.11 20.87
C ASN A 430 20.61 26.27 21.39
N LYS A 431 21.47 25.26 21.25
CA LYS A 431 22.91 25.42 21.54
C LYS A 431 23.52 26.55 20.70
N LYS A 432 24.57 27.19 21.23
CA LYS A 432 25.20 28.37 20.59
C LYS A 432 25.88 28.04 19.26
N ASP A 433 26.48 26.86 19.16
CA ASP A 433 27.14 26.35 17.96
C ASP A 433 26.15 25.85 16.91
N VAL A 434 24.92 25.50 17.30
CA VAL A 434 23.85 25.16 16.35
C VAL A 434 23.36 26.40 15.59
N LYS A 435 23.39 26.31 14.26
CA LYS A 435 23.04 27.43 13.36
C LYS A 435 21.70 27.26 12.68
N PHE A 436 21.27 26.03 12.45
CA PHE A 436 19.98 25.71 11.82
C PHE A 436 19.54 24.28 12.17
N VAL A 437 18.28 23.98 11.88
CA VAL A 437 17.68 22.65 11.94
C VAL A 437 17.20 22.28 10.53
N VAL A 438 17.31 21.00 10.17
CA VAL A 438 16.76 20.47 8.92
C VAL A 438 15.85 19.30 9.22
N ILE A 439 14.65 19.31 8.66
CA ILE A 439 13.77 18.15 8.64
C ILE A 439 14.06 17.33 7.38
N SER A 440 14.31 16.03 7.57
CA SER A 440 14.70 15.09 6.53
C SER A 440 13.53 14.15 6.22
N SER A 441 12.64 14.55 5.31
CA SER A 441 11.43 13.78 4.95
C SER A 441 10.27 13.88 5.94
N ASP A 442 9.07 13.62 5.41
CA ASP A 442 7.76 13.51 6.07
C ASP A 442 7.51 14.49 7.22
N VAL A 443 7.36 15.76 6.86
CA VAL A 443 7.11 16.82 7.85
C VAL A 443 5.75 16.61 8.53
N ILE A 444 4.74 16.13 7.79
CA ILE A 444 3.35 15.99 8.25
C ILE A 444 2.71 14.69 7.73
N TYR A 445 2.29 13.83 8.67
CA TYR A 445 1.43 12.68 8.37
C TYR A 445 -0.06 13.05 8.41
N PRO A 446 -0.95 12.33 7.71
CA PRO A 446 -0.63 11.30 6.72
C PRO A 446 -0.38 11.88 5.31
N SER A 447 -0.63 13.16 5.07
CA SER A 447 -0.69 13.67 3.68
C SER A 447 -0.14 15.07 3.45
N GLY A 448 0.65 15.66 4.37
CA GLY A 448 1.24 16.98 4.09
C GLY A 448 0.28 18.18 4.18
N ALA A 449 -0.97 17.97 4.63
CA ALA A 449 -2.02 18.98 4.52
C ALA A 449 -1.82 20.18 5.47
N MET A 450 -2.07 21.40 4.97
CA MET A 450 -1.90 22.65 5.73
C MET A 450 -2.67 22.68 7.07
N ARG A 451 -3.83 22.01 7.15
CA ARG A 451 -4.66 21.93 8.37
C ARG A 451 -3.95 21.26 9.55
N ASP A 452 -2.96 20.41 9.28
CA ASP A 452 -2.29 19.59 10.29
C ASP A 452 -1.00 20.25 10.81
N TYR A 453 -0.47 21.27 10.13
CA TYR A 453 0.80 21.93 10.48
C TYR A 453 0.84 22.52 11.88
N GLU A 454 -0.28 23.08 12.37
CA GLU A 454 -0.30 23.65 13.72
C GLU A 454 0.02 22.61 14.79
N ARG A 455 -0.70 21.49 14.77
CA ARG A 455 -0.58 20.40 15.75
C ARG A 455 0.69 19.58 15.57
N LYS A 456 1.12 19.36 14.33
CA LYS A 456 2.15 18.38 13.99
C LYS A 456 3.51 19.00 13.64
N PHE A 457 3.62 20.31 13.49
CA PHE A 457 4.89 21.01 13.28
C PHE A 457 5.07 22.22 14.20
N PHE A 458 4.18 23.22 14.16
CA PHE A 458 4.40 24.46 14.90
C PHE A 458 4.37 24.27 16.43
N LEU A 459 3.47 23.43 16.96
CA LEU A 459 3.40 23.11 18.39
C LEU A 459 4.62 22.31 18.90
N PRO A 460 5.04 21.21 18.24
CA PRO A 460 6.24 20.46 18.61
C PRO A 460 7.53 21.29 18.57
N PHE A 461 7.68 22.16 17.58
CA PHE A 461 8.89 22.98 17.39
C PHE A 461 8.83 24.34 18.11
N LYS A 462 7.75 24.66 18.82
CA LYS A 462 7.60 25.90 19.57
C LYS A 462 8.75 26.07 20.56
N GLY A 463 9.55 27.13 20.37
CA GLY A 463 10.72 27.44 21.19
C GLY A 463 12.07 27.15 20.51
N VAL A 464 12.08 26.53 19.33
CA VAL A 464 13.29 26.49 18.48
C VAL A 464 13.54 27.89 17.93
N THR A 465 14.72 28.44 18.20
CA THR A 465 15.09 29.83 17.84
C THR A 465 15.94 29.93 16.57
N LYS A 466 16.32 28.78 16.00
CA LYS A 466 17.14 28.70 14.79
C LYS A 466 16.26 28.53 13.55
N PRO A 467 16.71 28.97 12.35
CA PRO A 467 16.06 28.62 11.09
C PRO A 467 15.83 27.11 10.98
N ILE A 468 14.60 26.74 10.63
CA ILE A 468 14.22 25.37 10.29
C ILE A 468 14.00 25.31 8.78
N TYR A 469 14.73 24.41 8.14
CA TYR A 469 14.57 24.02 6.75
C TYR A 469 13.99 22.61 6.68
N ALA A 470 13.50 22.20 5.51
CA ALA A 470 13.01 20.85 5.29
C ALA A 470 13.22 20.43 3.84
N ILE A 471 13.38 19.12 3.63
CA ILE A 471 13.08 18.46 2.37
C ILE A 471 11.80 17.65 2.52
N PRO A 472 10.98 17.54 1.45
CA PRO A 472 9.73 16.81 1.53
C PRO A 472 9.96 15.30 1.45
N GLY A 473 9.09 14.56 2.13
CA GLY A 473 8.94 13.12 1.94
C GLY A 473 7.73 12.75 1.09
N ASN A 474 7.47 11.46 0.95
CA ASN A 474 6.31 10.95 0.21
C ASN A 474 5.00 11.44 0.83
N HIS A 475 4.91 11.53 2.16
CA HIS A 475 3.69 12.00 2.82
C HIS A 475 3.41 13.47 2.55
N ASP A 476 4.43 14.30 2.34
CA ASP A 476 4.25 15.72 2.01
C ASP A 476 3.72 15.94 0.58
N TRP A 477 4.07 15.02 -0.34
CA TRP A 477 3.67 15.09 -1.75
C TRP A 477 2.22 14.67 -2.00
N TYR A 478 1.58 13.95 -1.07
CA TYR A 478 0.18 13.54 -1.23
C TYR A 478 -0.78 14.74 -1.28
N ASP A 479 -0.54 15.85 -0.58
CA ASP A 479 -1.31 17.10 -0.75
C ASP A 479 -0.69 18.05 -1.81
N ALA A 480 -0.08 17.47 -2.84
CA ALA A 480 0.57 18.18 -3.93
C ALA A 480 1.65 19.20 -3.47
N LEU A 481 2.21 18.98 -2.26
CA LEU A 481 3.22 19.80 -1.60
C LEU A 481 2.77 21.22 -1.18
N ASP A 482 1.47 21.53 -1.22
CA ASP A 482 0.97 22.88 -0.97
C ASP A 482 1.27 23.38 0.47
N GLY A 483 1.01 22.54 1.48
CA GLY A 483 1.28 22.88 2.90
C GLY A 483 2.77 23.07 3.20
N PHE A 484 3.62 22.23 2.61
CA PHE A 484 5.08 22.32 2.72
C PHE A 484 5.60 23.61 2.11
N VAL A 485 5.19 23.91 0.87
CA VAL A 485 5.59 25.11 0.14
C VAL A 485 5.16 26.37 0.91
N ALA A 486 3.90 26.42 1.40
CA ALA A 486 3.42 27.55 2.19
C ALA A 486 4.22 27.77 3.48
N THR A 487 4.72 26.70 4.10
CA THR A 487 5.42 26.74 5.39
C THR A 487 6.90 27.08 5.26
N PHE A 488 7.61 26.43 4.34
CA PHE A 488 9.07 26.53 4.25
C PHE A 488 9.55 27.57 3.24
N PHE A 489 8.76 27.90 2.21
CA PHE A 489 9.19 28.89 1.21
C PHE A 489 8.91 30.31 1.66
N THR A 490 9.62 31.27 1.06
CA THR A 490 9.21 32.67 1.16
C THR A 490 7.78 32.83 0.61
N PRO A 491 6.93 33.70 1.18
CA PRO A 491 5.54 33.83 0.74
C PRO A 491 5.36 34.11 -0.76
N ALA A 492 6.28 34.90 -1.34
CA ALA A 492 6.27 35.19 -2.78
C ALA A 492 6.59 33.94 -3.61
N MET A 493 7.60 33.17 -3.23
CA MET A 493 7.96 31.92 -3.92
C MET A 493 6.90 30.84 -3.72
N ALA A 494 6.26 30.79 -2.54
CA ALA A 494 5.16 29.87 -2.31
C ALA A 494 4.00 30.10 -3.29
N LYS A 495 3.59 31.37 -3.49
CA LYS A 495 2.54 31.72 -4.45
C LYS A 495 2.92 31.28 -5.87
N LEU A 496 4.12 31.61 -6.34
CA LEU A 496 4.59 31.24 -7.68
C LEU A 496 4.67 29.73 -7.90
N ALA A 497 5.21 28.99 -6.92
CA ALA A 497 5.36 27.54 -7.00
C ALA A 497 3.99 26.83 -7.08
N ILE A 498 3.05 27.19 -6.20
CA ILE A 498 1.71 26.58 -6.21
C ILE A 498 0.95 26.94 -7.49
N GLU A 499 1.02 28.18 -7.97
CA GLU A 499 0.42 28.57 -9.25
C GLU A 499 0.99 27.81 -10.44
N ALA A 500 2.30 27.54 -10.46
CA ALA A 500 2.94 26.75 -11.50
C ALA A 500 2.52 25.29 -11.47
N ARG A 501 2.46 24.68 -10.28
CA ARG A 501 1.93 23.33 -10.06
C ARG A 501 0.48 23.21 -10.53
N VAL A 502 -0.39 24.13 -10.13
CA VAL A 502 -1.81 24.12 -10.51
C VAL A 502 -1.98 24.25 -12.03
N ARG A 503 -1.12 25.02 -12.70
CA ARG A 503 -1.09 25.13 -14.16
C ARG A 503 -0.65 23.83 -14.84
N SER A 504 0.35 23.12 -14.30
CA SER A 504 0.84 21.88 -14.90
C SER A 504 -0.20 20.74 -14.85
N ASP A 505 -1.15 20.82 -13.92
CA ASP A 505 -2.28 19.88 -13.77
C ASP A 505 -3.57 20.30 -14.48
N LEU A 506 -3.53 21.33 -15.34
CA LEU A 506 -4.72 21.87 -16.02
C LEU A 506 -5.86 22.23 -15.04
N LYS A 507 -5.50 22.63 -13.81
CA LYS A 507 -6.41 22.94 -12.69
C LYS A 507 -7.27 21.76 -12.22
N PHE A 508 -6.86 20.51 -12.48
CA PHE A 508 -7.60 19.31 -12.06
C PHE A 508 -7.76 19.20 -10.53
N THR A 509 -6.77 19.64 -9.75
CA THR A 509 -6.81 19.57 -8.27
C THR A 509 -7.85 20.51 -7.65
N GLY A 510 -8.49 21.40 -8.42
CA GLY A 510 -9.48 22.34 -7.92
C GLY A 510 -8.93 23.48 -7.05
N THR A 511 -7.60 23.55 -6.87
CA THR A 511 -6.93 24.62 -6.11
C THR A 511 -7.19 25.98 -6.78
N THR A 512 -7.91 26.86 -6.08
CA THR A 512 -8.23 28.22 -6.56
C THR A 512 -7.24 29.25 -6.03
N GLU A 513 -7.16 30.42 -6.65
CA GLU A 513 -6.32 31.53 -6.15
C GLU A 513 -6.63 31.89 -4.69
N GLY A 514 -7.92 31.94 -4.31
CA GLY A 514 -8.32 32.16 -2.93
C GLY A 514 -7.86 31.07 -1.95
N THR A 515 -7.75 29.81 -2.43
CA THR A 515 -7.19 28.72 -1.63
C THR A 515 -5.69 28.91 -1.41
N ILE A 516 -4.95 29.26 -2.47
CA ILE A 516 -3.50 29.54 -2.43
C ILE A 516 -3.21 30.66 -1.42
N GLU A 517 -3.96 31.76 -1.49
CA GLU A 517 -3.80 32.87 -0.56
C GLU A 517 -4.16 32.47 0.88
N SER A 518 -5.14 31.60 1.06
CA SER A 518 -5.55 31.11 2.39
C SER A 518 -4.46 30.28 3.05
N ILE A 519 -3.86 29.32 2.33
CA ILE A 519 -2.81 28.46 2.90
C ILE A 519 -1.52 29.25 3.22
N ILE A 520 -1.12 30.18 2.36
CA ILE A 520 0.06 31.04 2.60
C ILE A 520 -0.19 31.97 3.79
N ARG A 521 -1.39 32.53 3.91
CA ARG A 521 -1.79 33.36 5.05
C ARG A 521 -1.80 32.54 6.34
N GLN A 522 -2.32 31.32 6.30
CA GLN A 522 -2.34 30.41 7.47
C GLN A 522 -0.91 30.07 7.92
N ALA A 523 -0.03 29.67 7.02
CA ALA A 523 1.37 29.40 7.34
C ALA A 523 2.08 30.62 7.93
N SER A 524 1.82 31.82 7.38
CA SER A 524 2.37 33.08 7.89
C SER A 524 1.84 33.44 9.28
N LEU A 525 0.57 33.18 9.56
CA LEU A 525 -0.05 33.35 10.88
C LEU A 525 0.60 32.40 11.89
N LEU A 526 0.66 31.10 11.59
CA LEU A 526 1.26 30.10 12.47
C LEU A 526 2.74 30.42 12.76
N ARG A 527 3.52 30.80 11.75
CA ARG A 527 4.91 31.25 11.92
C ARG A 527 5.03 32.40 12.92
N LYS A 528 4.13 33.38 12.85
CA LYS A 528 4.10 34.53 13.75
C LYS A 528 3.69 34.15 15.17
N GLU A 529 2.60 33.39 15.32
CA GLU A 529 2.03 33.02 16.63
C GLU A 529 2.96 32.09 17.42
N TYR A 530 3.58 31.13 16.74
CA TYR A 530 4.45 30.14 17.37
C TYR A 530 5.91 30.57 17.42
N GLN A 531 6.28 31.64 16.70
CA GLN A 531 7.65 32.16 16.59
C GLN A 531 8.67 31.11 16.12
N VAL A 532 8.21 30.16 15.30
CA VAL A 532 9.05 29.10 14.73
C VAL A 532 9.67 29.62 13.43
N PRO A 533 11.01 29.76 13.32
CA PRO A 533 11.63 30.43 12.17
C PRO A 533 11.65 29.53 10.92
N THR A 534 10.69 29.75 10.02
CA THR A 534 10.58 29.10 8.69
C THR A 534 10.38 30.13 7.59
N GLY A 535 10.20 29.69 6.33
CA GLY A 535 9.83 30.57 5.21
C GLY A 535 11.04 31.18 4.48
N TYR A 536 12.13 30.42 4.39
CA TYR A 536 13.41 30.85 3.83
C TYR A 536 13.75 30.19 2.49
N GLN A 537 13.12 29.05 2.18
CA GLN A 537 13.39 28.29 0.97
C GLN A 537 12.76 28.93 -0.27
N THR A 538 13.25 28.53 -1.44
CA THR A 538 12.68 28.88 -2.74
C THR A 538 12.38 27.63 -3.60
N ALA A 539 12.86 26.47 -3.16
CA ALA A 539 12.75 25.16 -3.80
C ALA A 539 12.62 24.05 -2.72
N PRO A 540 12.08 22.86 -3.08
CA PRO A 540 11.91 21.75 -2.15
C PRO A 540 13.23 21.05 -1.79
N PHE A 541 14.26 21.27 -2.59
CA PHE A 541 15.65 20.89 -2.34
C PHE A 541 16.53 22.14 -2.32
N PHE A 542 17.66 22.08 -1.63
CA PHE A 542 18.56 23.22 -1.44
C PHE A 542 19.96 22.76 -1.07
N GLN A 543 20.90 23.70 -1.01
CA GLN A 543 22.22 23.45 -0.43
C GLN A 543 22.56 24.46 0.66
N VAL A 544 23.39 24.04 1.61
CA VAL A 544 24.12 24.93 2.53
C VAL A 544 25.59 24.60 2.37
N SER A 545 26.38 25.56 1.93
CA SER A 545 27.80 25.32 1.62
C SER A 545 28.69 26.47 2.04
N ASN A 546 29.92 26.14 2.40
CA ASN A 546 31.04 27.05 2.58
C ASN A 546 32.29 26.50 1.86
N ASP A 547 33.48 27.03 2.15
CA ASP A 547 34.71 26.59 1.46
C ASP A 547 35.11 25.13 1.68
N TYR A 548 34.66 24.46 2.74
CA TYR A 548 35.14 23.13 3.11
C TYR A 548 34.02 22.09 3.32
N PHE A 549 32.77 22.51 3.40
CA PHE A 549 31.61 21.65 3.65
C PHE A 549 30.43 22.02 2.77
N VAL A 550 29.69 21.00 2.33
CA VAL A 550 28.47 21.13 1.53
C VAL A 550 27.43 20.16 2.09
N LEU A 551 26.31 20.69 2.59
CA LEU A 551 25.07 19.97 2.76
C LEU A 551 24.27 20.07 1.46
N LEU A 552 24.12 18.96 0.76
CA LEU A 552 23.32 18.82 -0.45
C LEU A 552 22.02 18.10 -0.08
N THR A 553 20.87 18.75 -0.20
CA THR A 553 19.58 18.11 0.08
C THR A 553 18.89 17.70 -1.22
N VAL A 554 18.24 16.54 -1.23
CA VAL A 554 17.67 15.92 -2.43
C VAL A 554 16.25 15.43 -2.13
N ASP A 555 15.30 15.92 -2.93
CA ASP A 555 13.92 15.49 -2.91
C ASP A 555 13.74 14.30 -3.86
N THR A 556 13.50 13.14 -3.26
CA THR A 556 13.30 11.86 -3.97
C THR A 556 11.84 11.60 -4.34
N GLY A 557 10.91 12.50 -4.00
CA GLY A 557 9.49 12.37 -4.29
C GLY A 557 8.85 11.15 -3.65
N VAL A 558 7.72 10.69 -4.20
CA VAL A 558 7.04 9.46 -3.75
C VAL A 558 7.67 8.19 -4.34
N LEU A 559 8.19 8.28 -5.57
CA LEU A 559 8.64 7.11 -6.34
C LEU A 559 10.16 6.85 -6.25
N ARG A 560 10.87 7.51 -5.32
CA ARG A 560 12.33 7.46 -5.18
C ARG A 560 13.07 7.90 -6.46
N ARG A 561 12.62 9.01 -7.06
CA ARG A 561 13.13 9.54 -8.32
C ARG A 561 13.62 10.97 -8.18
N VAL A 562 14.54 11.34 -9.07
CA VAL A 562 15.05 12.69 -9.24
C VAL A 562 14.80 13.09 -10.69
N ASP A 563 14.01 14.13 -10.90
CA ASP A 563 13.73 14.68 -12.23
C ASP A 563 14.98 15.28 -12.91
N ALA A 564 14.87 15.60 -14.20
CA ALA A 564 15.99 16.07 -14.98
C ALA A 564 16.56 17.41 -14.48
N SER A 565 15.70 18.30 -13.95
CA SER A 565 16.10 19.61 -13.45
C SER A 565 16.92 19.48 -12.17
N GLN A 566 16.43 18.68 -11.22
CA GLN A 566 17.13 18.41 -9.97
C GLN A 566 18.42 17.61 -10.21
N LEU A 567 18.42 16.63 -11.13
CA LEU A 567 19.63 15.86 -11.47
C LEU A 567 20.72 16.75 -12.07
N ALA A 568 20.36 17.68 -12.97
CA ALA A 568 21.29 18.64 -13.52
C ALA A 568 21.85 19.58 -12.43
N TRP A 569 21.00 20.01 -11.51
CA TRP A 569 21.41 20.82 -10.37
C TRP A 569 22.38 20.06 -9.46
N ILE A 570 22.07 18.84 -9.05
CA ILE A 570 22.94 17.97 -8.23
C ILE A 570 24.33 17.85 -8.85
N LYS A 571 24.40 17.51 -10.15
CA LYS A 571 25.68 17.41 -10.88
C LYS A 571 26.48 18.71 -10.82
N SER A 572 25.82 19.85 -11.03
CA SER A 572 26.49 21.15 -10.97
C SER A 572 27.04 21.48 -9.57
N VAL A 573 26.29 21.15 -8.51
CA VAL A 573 26.75 21.35 -7.13
C VAL A 573 27.92 20.42 -6.82
N LEU A 574 27.82 19.13 -7.16
CA LEU A 574 28.87 18.15 -6.93
C LEU A 574 30.17 18.50 -7.70
N ASP A 575 30.05 18.97 -8.94
CA ASP A 575 31.20 19.43 -9.72
C ASP A 575 31.91 20.64 -9.08
N ALA A 576 31.14 21.60 -8.55
CA ALA A 576 31.67 22.75 -7.83
C ALA A 576 32.19 22.41 -6.42
N SER A 577 31.83 21.24 -5.89
CA SER A 577 32.17 20.78 -4.55
C SER A 577 33.44 19.91 -4.50
N LYS A 578 34.17 19.77 -5.61
CA LYS A 578 35.43 19.00 -5.65
C LYS A 578 36.42 19.53 -4.60
N GLY A 579 36.86 18.64 -3.72
CA GLY A 579 37.77 18.96 -2.61
C GLY A 579 37.08 19.45 -1.33
N LYS A 580 35.74 19.50 -1.29
CA LYS A 580 34.95 19.77 -0.09
C LYS A 580 34.38 18.49 0.50
N PHE A 581 34.05 18.49 1.79
CA PHE A 581 33.27 17.41 2.40
C PHE A 581 31.79 17.57 2.03
N VAL A 582 31.24 16.62 1.27
CA VAL A 582 29.82 16.62 0.88
C VAL A 582 29.03 15.68 1.79
N MET A 583 27.95 16.20 2.37
CA MET A 583 26.90 15.42 3.01
C MET A 583 25.64 15.49 2.14
N ALA A 584 25.19 14.35 1.63
CA ALA A 584 23.90 14.25 0.95
C ALA A 584 22.79 13.91 1.95
N LEU A 585 21.70 14.67 1.94
CA LEU A 585 20.49 14.42 2.73
C LEU A 585 19.33 14.11 1.78
N LEU A 586 18.80 12.89 1.83
CA LEU A 586 17.79 12.38 0.89
C LEU A 586 16.44 12.20 1.60
N GLY A 587 15.34 12.17 0.84
CA GLY A 587 14.04 11.73 1.37
C GLY A 587 14.07 10.25 1.76
N HIS A 588 14.52 9.38 0.85
CA HIS A 588 14.58 7.93 1.06
C HIS A 588 16.03 7.40 1.23
N PRO A 589 16.25 6.41 2.11
CA PRO A 589 17.57 5.81 2.34
C PRO A 589 17.94 4.74 1.30
N PHE A 590 19.23 4.60 0.98
CA PHE A 590 19.75 3.47 0.17
C PHE A 590 19.87 2.17 0.96
N TYR A 591 19.98 2.26 2.28
CA TYR A 591 20.04 1.13 3.20
C TYR A 591 19.05 1.39 4.32
N ALA A 592 18.10 0.49 4.54
CA ALA A 592 17.11 0.57 5.59
C ALA A 592 16.49 -0.80 5.84
N ILE A 593 15.79 -0.96 6.96
CA ILE A 593 15.10 -2.17 7.42
C ILE A 593 16.02 -3.41 7.48
N GLY A 594 17.34 -3.20 7.59
CA GLY A 594 18.31 -4.28 7.52
C GLY A 594 18.61 -4.80 6.10
N GLU A 595 18.30 -4.04 5.05
CA GLU A 595 18.44 -4.44 3.64
C GLU A 595 18.99 -3.29 2.76
N TYR A 596 19.45 -3.61 1.56
CA TYR A 596 19.83 -2.61 0.55
C TYR A 596 18.61 -2.25 -0.30
N GLN A 597 18.20 -0.98 -0.25
CA GLN A 597 17.04 -0.42 -0.95
C GLN A 597 17.42 0.36 -2.22
N GLY A 598 18.72 0.60 -2.43
CA GLY A 598 19.18 1.44 -3.55
C GLY A 598 18.91 0.88 -4.95
N ASN A 599 18.54 -0.40 -5.08
CA ASN A 599 18.19 -1.04 -6.36
C ASN A 599 16.68 -1.24 -6.56
N MET A 600 15.83 -0.59 -5.76
CA MET A 600 14.38 -0.69 -5.91
C MET A 600 13.88 -0.11 -7.24
N THR A 601 14.56 0.89 -7.79
CA THR A 601 14.30 1.45 -9.12
C THR A 601 15.61 1.76 -9.84
N PRO A 602 15.65 1.69 -11.18
CA PRO A 602 16.83 2.09 -11.94
C PRO A 602 17.25 3.54 -11.70
N GLU A 603 16.29 4.44 -11.48
CA GLU A 603 16.57 5.85 -11.21
C GLU A 603 17.22 6.07 -9.83
N PHE A 604 16.76 5.35 -8.81
CA PHE A 604 17.34 5.44 -7.47
C PHE A 604 18.74 4.81 -7.43
N GLU A 605 18.93 3.71 -8.17
CA GLU A 605 20.25 3.11 -8.36
C GLU A 605 21.21 4.09 -9.06
N ALA A 606 20.74 4.77 -10.11
CA ALA A 606 21.52 5.78 -10.81
C ALA A 606 21.90 6.97 -9.91
N LEU A 607 21.03 7.38 -8.99
CA LEU A 607 21.36 8.40 -7.99
C LEU A 607 22.47 7.90 -7.06
N HIS A 608 22.40 6.65 -6.59
CA HIS A 608 23.45 6.09 -5.75
C HIS A 608 24.80 6.02 -6.48
N GLU A 609 24.80 5.52 -7.71
CA GLU A 609 25.98 5.46 -8.58
C GLU A 609 26.58 6.86 -8.84
N LEU A 610 25.73 7.88 -9.01
CA LEU A 610 26.20 9.26 -9.14
C LEU A 610 26.96 9.71 -7.88
N LEU A 611 26.40 9.50 -6.69
CA LEU A 611 27.05 9.88 -5.44
C LEU A 611 28.35 9.10 -5.20
N ARG A 612 28.40 7.82 -5.60
CA ARG A 612 29.62 6.99 -5.60
C ARG A 612 30.68 7.58 -6.53
N ALA A 613 30.31 7.92 -7.76
CA ALA A 613 31.22 8.49 -8.76
C ALA A 613 31.85 9.81 -8.31
N TYR A 614 31.10 10.64 -7.58
CA TYR A 614 31.59 11.89 -6.99
C TYR A 614 32.25 11.71 -5.61
N LYS A 615 32.40 10.47 -5.13
CA LYS A 615 33.03 10.14 -3.85
C LYS A 615 32.40 10.89 -2.67
N VAL A 616 31.07 10.94 -2.62
CA VAL A 616 30.35 11.55 -1.49
C VAL A 616 30.57 10.69 -0.23
N PRO A 617 31.13 11.24 0.87
CA PRO A 617 31.49 10.46 2.06
C PRO A 617 30.33 10.16 3.00
N LEU A 618 29.27 10.96 3.00
CA LEU A 618 28.17 10.85 3.95
C LEU A 618 26.82 11.03 3.25
N VAL A 619 25.94 10.05 3.45
CA VAL A 619 24.54 10.07 3.03
C VAL A 619 23.65 9.83 4.25
N MET A 620 22.57 10.59 4.37
CA MET A 620 21.57 10.44 5.40
C MET A 620 20.17 10.58 4.81
N ALA A 621 19.18 9.88 5.35
CA ALA A 621 17.79 10.02 4.93
C ALA A 621 16.79 9.75 6.08
N GLY A 622 15.53 10.12 5.85
CA GLY A 622 14.37 9.77 6.70
C GLY A 622 13.64 8.52 6.19
N ASP A 623 12.30 8.58 6.08
CA ASP A 623 11.36 7.58 5.55
C ASP A 623 11.20 6.31 6.41
N THR A 624 12.31 5.72 6.86
CA THR A 624 12.28 4.57 7.78
C THR A 624 12.36 5.06 9.22
N HIS A 625 11.37 4.69 10.04
CA HIS A 625 11.11 5.32 11.33
C HIS A 625 11.96 4.75 12.48
N ASP A 626 13.27 4.67 12.29
CA ASP A 626 14.24 4.26 13.29
C ASP A 626 15.57 5.01 13.08
N LEU A 627 16.65 4.53 13.71
CA LEU A 627 17.99 5.03 13.43
C LEU A 627 18.91 3.86 13.08
N GLU A 628 19.46 3.91 11.87
CA GLU A 628 20.37 2.90 11.34
C GLU A 628 21.66 3.55 10.83
N TYR A 629 22.75 2.80 10.89
CA TYR A 629 24.05 3.15 10.35
C TYR A 629 24.59 1.99 9.53
N TYR A 630 25.08 2.29 8.33
CA TYR A 630 25.75 1.34 7.46
C TYR A 630 27.03 1.95 6.89
N LYS A 631 28.12 1.20 6.95
CA LYS A 631 29.36 1.56 6.26
C LYS A 631 29.49 0.79 4.95
N GLU A 632 29.42 1.52 3.84
CA GLU A 632 29.66 0.97 2.53
C GLU A 632 31.17 0.92 2.25
N PRO A 633 31.74 -0.27 1.98
CA PRO A 633 33.17 -0.38 1.69
C PRO A 633 33.51 0.18 0.31
N PRO A 634 34.79 0.55 0.07
CA PRO A 634 35.26 0.99 -1.24
C PRO A 634 34.95 -0.01 -2.35
N GLN A 635 34.46 0.52 -3.48
CA GLN A 635 34.24 -0.24 -4.69
C GLN A 635 35.41 -0.08 -5.66
N GLN A 636 35.75 -1.14 -6.39
CA GLN A 636 36.73 -1.09 -7.48
C GLN A 636 38.12 -0.55 -7.08
N GLY A 637 38.49 -0.60 -5.79
CA GLY A 637 39.80 -0.19 -5.29
C GLY A 637 40.02 1.32 -5.21
N ASP A 638 38.97 2.14 -5.27
CA ASP A 638 39.08 3.61 -5.27
C ASP A 638 39.40 4.25 -3.90
N GLY A 639 39.40 3.42 -2.85
CA GLY A 639 39.68 3.80 -1.46
C GLY A 639 38.59 4.61 -0.77
N HIS A 640 37.46 4.89 -1.44
CA HIS A 640 36.40 5.75 -0.93
C HIS A 640 35.40 4.97 -0.09
N THR A 641 35.11 5.43 1.13
CA THR A 641 34.07 4.83 1.98
C THR A 641 32.89 5.79 2.06
N MET A 642 31.69 5.29 1.79
CA MET A 642 30.45 6.04 1.98
C MET A 642 29.76 5.58 3.27
N HIS A 643 29.41 6.54 4.11
CA HIS A 643 28.68 6.29 5.35
C HIS A 643 27.21 6.62 5.14
N HIS A 644 26.33 5.68 5.47
CA HIS A 644 24.89 5.83 5.31
C HIS A 644 24.21 5.84 6.67
N PHE A 645 23.27 6.77 6.85
CA PHE A 645 22.44 6.86 8.05
C PHE A 645 20.96 6.91 7.70
N VAL A 646 20.16 6.10 8.38
CA VAL A 646 18.71 6.28 8.49
C VAL A 646 18.47 7.09 9.76
N ASN A 647 17.69 8.15 9.67
CA ASN A 647 17.40 9.06 10.78
C ASN A 647 15.92 9.48 10.79
N GLY A 648 15.01 8.53 10.56
CA GLY A 648 13.56 8.76 10.56
C GLY A 648 12.86 8.53 11.90
N GLY A 649 13.61 8.26 12.97
CA GLY A 649 13.04 8.14 14.32
C GLY A 649 12.49 9.42 14.94
N GLY A 650 12.22 10.51 14.21
CA GLY A 650 11.97 11.84 14.79
C GLY A 650 10.57 12.08 15.35
N GLY A 651 9.62 11.15 15.17
CA GLY A 651 8.30 11.28 15.80
C GLY A 651 7.25 10.26 15.35
N ALA A 652 7.35 9.78 14.12
CA ALA A 652 6.48 8.74 13.59
C ALA A 652 6.57 7.41 14.37
N TYR A 653 5.61 6.53 14.11
CA TYR A 653 5.58 5.20 14.72
C TYR A 653 6.85 4.41 14.41
N LEU A 654 7.34 3.61 15.36
CA LEU A 654 8.63 2.94 15.19
C LEU A 654 8.57 1.81 14.14
N SER A 655 9.49 1.84 13.18
CA SER A 655 9.79 0.71 12.29
C SER A 655 10.54 -0.38 13.07
N ILE A 656 9.99 -1.60 13.13
CA ILE A 656 10.62 -2.72 13.86
C ILE A 656 11.46 -3.62 12.96
N GLY A 657 11.45 -3.38 11.64
CA GLY A 657 12.09 -4.23 10.63
C GLY A 657 13.57 -4.46 10.91
N ALA A 658 14.34 -3.39 11.05
CA ALA A 658 15.79 -3.47 11.24
C ALA A 658 16.17 -4.20 12.53
N ALA A 659 15.55 -3.87 13.67
CA ALA A 659 15.82 -4.50 14.97
C ALA A 659 15.42 -5.99 15.00
N MET A 660 14.40 -6.39 14.23
CA MET A 660 13.94 -7.78 14.18
C MET A 660 14.68 -8.63 13.14
N ALA A 661 15.32 -8.02 12.15
CA ALA A 661 16.09 -8.70 11.13
C ALA A 661 17.28 -9.50 11.73
N PRO A 662 17.58 -10.70 11.20
CA PRO A 662 18.74 -11.48 11.62
C PRO A 662 20.07 -10.73 11.40
N ALA A 663 20.98 -10.75 12.37
CA ALA A 663 22.28 -10.08 12.25
C ALA A 663 23.13 -10.55 11.05
N ASN A 664 22.93 -11.79 10.58
CA ASN A 664 23.63 -12.34 9.42
C ASN A 664 23.02 -11.95 8.06
N SER A 665 21.85 -11.30 8.03
CA SER A 665 21.23 -10.81 6.79
C SER A 665 21.58 -9.35 6.48
N ARG A 666 22.44 -8.71 7.28
CA ARG A 666 22.79 -7.29 7.16
C ARG A 666 23.53 -7.02 5.84
N PRO A 667 23.22 -5.90 5.16
CA PRO A 667 23.74 -5.61 3.83
C PRO A 667 25.22 -5.20 3.85
N THR A 668 25.74 -4.77 5.00
CA THR A 668 27.15 -4.42 5.20
C THR A 668 27.72 -5.12 6.45
N LYS A 669 29.05 -5.18 6.53
CA LYS A 669 29.76 -5.76 7.67
C LYS A 669 29.69 -4.86 8.92
N ASP A 670 29.85 -3.55 8.72
CA ASP A 670 29.85 -2.57 9.80
C ASP A 670 28.50 -1.84 9.79
N TRP A 671 27.69 -2.09 10.83
CA TRP A 671 26.33 -1.55 10.96
C TRP A 671 25.98 -1.27 12.43
N ALA A 672 25.04 -0.35 12.69
CA ALA A 672 24.46 -0.12 14.01
C ALA A 672 22.99 0.31 13.90
N ILE A 673 22.12 -0.12 14.82
CA ILE A 673 20.68 0.09 14.77
C ILE A 673 20.16 0.46 16.16
N TYR A 674 19.28 1.44 16.22
CA TYR A 674 18.54 1.89 17.40
C TYR A 674 17.03 1.82 17.12
N PRO A 675 16.21 1.27 18.04
CA PRO A 675 16.62 0.68 19.32
C PRO A 675 17.22 -0.72 19.18
N SER A 676 17.96 -1.15 20.21
CA SER A 676 18.38 -2.54 20.32
C SER A 676 17.17 -3.49 20.44
N ARG A 677 17.37 -4.72 19.97
CA ARG A 677 16.30 -5.72 19.85
C ARG A 677 15.61 -6.07 21.17
N GLU A 678 16.35 -6.24 22.26
CA GLU A 678 15.77 -6.70 23.53
C GLU A 678 14.79 -5.69 24.16
N PRO A 679 15.13 -4.40 24.36
CA PRO A 679 14.18 -3.41 24.88
C PRO A 679 12.92 -3.27 24.02
N LEU A 680 13.07 -3.32 22.69
CA LEU A 680 11.95 -3.29 21.76
C LEU A 680 11.03 -4.51 21.93
N MET A 681 11.61 -5.72 21.98
CA MET A 681 10.85 -6.94 22.21
C MET A 681 10.12 -6.90 23.55
N HIS A 682 10.76 -6.41 24.61
CA HIS A 682 10.13 -6.28 25.93
C HIS A 682 8.95 -5.30 25.91
N LYS A 683 9.09 -4.14 25.24
CA LYS A 683 7.97 -3.21 25.02
C LYS A 683 6.79 -3.93 24.37
N ILE A 684 7.02 -4.56 23.22
CA ILE A 684 5.95 -5.22 22.46
C ILE A 684 5.34 -6.37 23.25
N ASP A 685 6.15 -7.20 23.94
CA ASP A 685 5.66 -8.27 24.81
C ASP A 685 4.73 -7.75 25.91
N SER A 686 5.05 -6.61 26.52
CA SER A 686 4.24 -6.02 27.60
C SER A 686 2.92 -5.40 27.13
N LEU A 687 2.84 -4.97 25.86
CA LEU A 687 1.70 -4.23 25.30
C LEU A 687 0.81 -5.10 24.39
N THR A 688 1.28 -6.28 23.99
CA THR A 688 0.55 -7.18 23.10
C THR A 688 -0.56 -7.94 23.84
N PRO A 689 -1.84 -7.76 23.50
CA PRO A 689 -2.93 -8.51 24.12
C PRO A 689 -2.94 -9.98 23.69
N ASP A 690 -3.51 -10.86 24.51
CA ASP A 690 -3.52 -12.33 24.32
C ASP A 690 -3.97 -12.78 22.92
N TRP A 691 -4.94 -12.09 22.32
CA TRP A 691 -5.47 -12.44 21.01
C TRP A 691 -4.55 -12.02 19.84
N LYS A 692 -3.66 -11.02 20.03
CA LYS A 692 -2.59 -10.66 19.06
C LYS A 692 -1.31 -11.46 19.29
N TYR A 693 -1.14 -12.04 20.48
CA TYR A 693 0.09 -12.74 20.88
C TYR A 693 0.53 -13.87 19.92
N PRO A 694 -0.37 -14.67 19.31
CA PRO A 694 0.03 -15.63 18.28
C PRO A 694 0.75 -14.98 17.10
N GLY A 695 0.28 -13.81 16.63
CA GLY A 695 0.94 -13.04 15.58
C GLY A 695 2.29 -12.48 16.03
N TRP A 696 2.41 -12.11 17.31
CA TRP A 696 3.69 -11.66 17.86
C TRP A 696 4.70 -12.80 18.00
N ILE A 697 4.30 -13.98 18.48
CA ILE A 697 5.15 -15.19 18.47
C ILE A 697 5.62 -15.48 17.06
N TRP A 698 4.72 -15.34 16.08
CA TRP A 698 5.04 -15.56 14.68
C TRP A 698 6.15 -14.64 14.20
N LEU A 699 6.05 -13.34 14.49
CA LEU A 699 7.07 -12.35 14.15
C LEU A 699 8.39 -12.63 14.88
N LYS A 700 8.35 -12.88 16.20
CA LYS A 700 9.55 -13.18 17.01
C LYS A 700 10.31 -14.41 16.55
N LYS A 701 9.61 -15.51 16.23
CA LYS A 701 10.23 -16.82 15.93
C LYS A 701 10.49 -17.06 14.46
N TYR A 702 9.68 -16.49 13.57
CA TYR A 702 9.74 -16.74 12.13
C TYR A 702 10.07 -15.47 11.31
N ASN A 703 10.47 -14.38 11.97
CA ASN A 703 10.86 -13.12 11.33
C ASN A 703 9.79 -12.61 10.33
N GLY A 704 8.53 -12.73 10.72
CA GLY A 704 7.36 -12.29 9.94
C GLY A 704 7.01 -13.16 8.73
N TYR A 705 7.83 -14.16 8.34
CA TYR A 705 7.62 -14.96 7.12
C TYR A 705 6.17 -15.47 7.03
N PRO A 706 5.43 -15.31 5.93
CA PRO A 706 5.90 -14.89 4.61
C PRO A 706 6.02 -13.37 4.41
N PHE A 707 5.55 -12.56 5.36
CA PHE A 707 5.60 -11.10 5.30
C PHE A 707 6.97 -10.57 5.77
N SER A 708 7.25 -9.29 5.51
CA SER A 708 8.39 -8.61 6.14
C SER A 708 8.07 -8.26 7.60
N ALA A 709 9.09 -8.14 8.44
CA ALA A 709 8.91 -7.63 9.81
C ALA A 709 8.42 -6.17 9.77
N GLU A 710 8.89 -5.40 8.78
CA GLU A 710 8.46 -4.02 8.55
C GLU A 710 6.96 -3.90 8.26
N TRP A 711 6.43 -4.80 7.43
CA TRP A 711 5.00 -4.82 7.11
C TRP A 711 4.13 -5.05 8.36
N LEU A 712 4.64 -5.86 9.30
CA LEU A 712 3.96 -6.15 10.55
C LEU A 712 4.18 -5.08 11.62
N SER A 713 5.07 -4.09 11.42
CA SER A 713 5.34 -3.00 12.37
C SER A 713 4.04 -2.35 12.84
N ALA A 714 3.17 -1.97 11.90
CA ALA A 714 1.89 -1.32 12.20
C ALA A 714 0.94 -2.17 13.09
N ALA A 715 1.04 -3.50 13.04
CA ALA A 715 0.21 -4.36 13.88
C ALA A 715 0.63 -4.33 15.37
N PHE A 716 1.88 -3.95 15.62
CA PHE A 716 2.54 -3.84 16.93
C PHE A 716 2.99 -2.41 17.23
N ASP A 717 2.46 -1.43 16.51
CA ASP A 717 2.65 -0.03 16.83
C ASP A 717 1.84 0.30 18.08
N TYR A 718 2.56 0.41 19.20
CA TYR A 718 2.01 0.87 20.44
C TYR A 718 2.55 2.26 20.73
N ASN A 719 1.67 3.24 20.56
CA ASN A 719 1.89 4.61 20.99
C ASN A 719 1.78 4.75 22.53
N GLN A 720 2.60 3.98 23.22
CA GLN A 720 2.76 3.98 24.67
C GLN A 720 4.24 3.84 25.00
N ALA A 721 4.65 4.40 26.14
CA ALA A 721 6.02 4.30 26.63
C ALA A 721 6.42 2.82 26.89
N PRO A 722 7.71 2.47 26.76
CA PRO A 722 8.84 3.33 26.40
C PRO A 722 8.82 3.77 24.92
N TYR A 723 9.37 4.95 24.66
CA TYR A 723 9.51 5.53 23.32
C TYR A 723 10.96 5.41 22.87
N PHE A 724 11.16 5.18 21.56
CA PHE A 724 12.48 4.96 20.95
C PHE A 724 12.75 5.96 19.83
N GLN A 725 12.13 7.13 19.89
CA GLN A 725 12.37 8.19 18.94
C GLN A 725 13.78 8.79 19.13
N SER A 726 14.38 9.25 18.03
CA SER A 726 15.72 9.81 17.96
C SER A 726 15.88 10.87 16.88
N PHE A 727 16.94 11.67 17.00
CA PHE A 727 17.39 12.62 15.98
C PHE A 727 18.92 12.80 16.06
N MET A 728 19.52 13.60 15.17
CA MET A 728 20.98 13.74 15.10
C MET A 728 21.47 15.20 15.15
N GLU A 729 22.50 15.45 15.94
CA GLU A 729 23.32 16.67 15.88
C GLU A 729 24.56 16.39 15.01
N ILE A 730 24.77 17.24 13.99
CA ILE A 730 25.94 17.20 13.13
C ILE A 730 26.85 18.36 13.51
N LYS A 731 28.10 18.06 13.88
CA LYS A 731 29.14 19.07 14.12
C LYS A 731 30.14 19.07 12.98
N VAL A 732 30.31 20.22 12.38
CA VAL A 732 31.28 20.49 11.33
C VAL A 732 32.44 21.25 11.95
N GLU A 733 33.54 20.55 12.25
CA GLU A 733 34.68 21.07 13.01
C GLU A 733 35.91 21.18 12.11
N ARG A 734 36.01 22.26 11.34
CA ARG A 734 37.18 22.56 10.50
C ARG A 734 38.44 22.69 11.34
N SER A 735 38.35 23.28 12.53
CA SER A 735 39.48 23.45 13.45
C SER A 735 40.15 22.14 13.88
N ARG A 736 39.41 21.03 13.81
CA ARG A 736 39.85 19.67 14.18
C ARG A 736 39.86 18.70 12.99
N ASN A 737 39.61 19.22 11.79
CA ASN A 737 39.53 18.46 10.56
C ASN A 737 38.58 17.25 10.62
N ARG A 738 37.39 17.43 11.20
CA ARG A 738 36.42 16.34 11.37
C ARG A 738 34.95 16.76 11.31
N ILE A 739 34.10 15.80 10.97
CA ILE A 739 32.64 15.84 11.14
C ILE A 739 32.26 14.88 12.26
N ARG A 740 31.41 15.30 13.19
CA ARG A 740 30.86 14.43 14.23
C ARG A 740 29.36 14.28 14.06
N LEU A 741 28.88 13.04 14.17
CA LEU A 741 27.48 12.67 14.11
C LEU A 741 27.08 12.15 15.49
N ILE A 742 26.14 12.83 16.14
CA ILE A 742 25.80 12.60 17.54
C ILE A 742 24.30 12.33 17.64
N PRO A 743 23.86 11.07 17.85
CA PRO A 743 22.46 10.75 17.99
C PRO A 743 21.93 11.05 19.39
N TYR A 744 20.71 11.57 19.46
CA TYR A 744 19.96 11.80 20.68
C TYR A 744 18.66 11.01 20.64
N GLY A 745 18.27 10.43 21.77
CA GLY A 745 16.95 9.86 21.98
C GLY A 745 16.20 10.62 23.09
N VAL A 746 15.11 10.02 23.57
CA VAL A 746 14.24 10.57 24.62
C VAL A 746 14.99 11.01 25.88
N HIS A 747 16.03 10.26 26.27
CA HIS A 747 16.76 10.46 27.52
C HIS A 747 18.10 11.21 27.34
N GLY A 748 18.32 11.84 26.20
CA GLY A 748 19.57 12.55 25.88
C GLY A 748 20.39 11.84 24.81
N GLN A 749 21.69 12.11 24.76
CA GLN A 749 22.60 11.47 23.80
C GLN A 749 22.60 9.95 24.02
N LEU A 750 22.44 9.17 22.94
CA LEU A 750 22.40 7.71 23.02
C LEU A 750 23.73 7.14 23.49
N ARG A 751 23.69 5.95 24.07
CA ARG A 751 24.84 5.14 24.47
C ARG A 751 24.93 3.88 23.63
N TRP A 752 26.13 3.29 23.54
CA TRP A 752 26.33 2.10 22.71
C TRP A 752 25.48 0.90 23.13
N ASN A 753 25.07 0.79 24.40
CA ASN A 753 24.14 -0.23 24.88
C ASN A 753 22.67 0.01 24.47
N ASP A 754 22.33 1.21 23.99
CA ASP A 754 21.01 1.49 23.42
C ASP A 754 20.88 0.91 22.00
N LEU A 755 22.01 0.60 21.34
CA LEU A 755 22.09 0.10 19.97
C LEU A 755 22.47 -1.36 19.89
N GLU A 756 22.01 -2.03 18.83
CA GLU A 756 22.62 -3.27 18.35
C GLU A 756 23.61 -2.93 17.22
N TYR A 757 24.77 -3.57 17.17
CA TYR A 757 25.80 -3.24 16.18
C TYR A 757 26.65 -4.43 15.77
N GLY A 758 27.24 -4.36 14.58
CA GLY A 758 28.15 -5.35 14.02
C GLY A 758 29.42 -4.73 13.43
N GLY A 759 30.46 -5.56 13.30
CA GLY A 759 31.74 -5.16 12.72
C GLY A 759 32.43 -4.04 13.53
N MET A 760 32.91 -3.02 12.82
CA MET A 760 33.60 -1.85 13.39
C MET A 760 32.70 -0.61 13.45
N ALA A 761 31.38 -0.78 13.56
CA ALA A 761 30.46 0.35 13.70
C ALA A 761 30.66 1.11 15.02
N ARG A 762 30.93 0.37 16.10
CA ARG A 762 31.42 0.92 17.37
C ARG A 762 32.96 1.01 17.33
N PRO A 763 33.57 2.15 17.70
CA PRO A 763 35.02 2.23 17.87
C PRO A 763 35.53 1.18 18.85
N ALA A 764 36.66 0.51 18.52
CA ALA A 764 37.20 -0.57 19.36
C ALA A 764 37.56 -0.14 20.79
N SER A 765 37.81 1.16 21.01
CA SER A 765 38.10 1.74 22.32
C SER A 765 36.86 2.10 23.14
N ALA A 766 35.66 2.13 22.54
CA ALA A 766 34.43 2.55 23.20
C ALA A 766 33.79 1.41 23.99
N LYS A 767 33.35 1.71 25.21
CA LYS A 767 32.57 0.80 26.07
C LYS A 767 31.08 0.93 25.75
N ASP A 768 30.30 -0.08 26.13
CA ASP A 768 28.83 -0.06 25.95
C ASP A 768 28.15 1.10 26.68
N SER A 769 28.70 1.53 27.81
CA SER A 769 28.20 2.69 28.57
C SER A 769 28.57 4.03 27.95
N ASP A 770 29.48 4.08 26.98
CA ASP A 770 29.96 5.35 26.43
C ASP A 770 28.91 5.96 25.50
N LEU A 771 28.93 7.29 25.40
CA LEU A 771 28.04 8.01 24.50
C LEU A 771 28.40 7.72 23.04
N VAL A 772 27.38 7.57 22.21
CA VAL A 772 27.52 7.28 20.78
C VAL A 772 27.97 8.55 20.07
N GLU A 773 29.02 8.40 19.26
CA GLU A 773 29.40 9.38 18.26
C GLU A 773 30.13 8.68 17.10
N TRP A 774 29.85 9.12 15.88
CA TRP A 774 30.65 8.76 14.71
C TRP A 774 31.48 9.97 14.30
N THR A 775 32.76 9.74 13.99
CA THR A 775 33.69 10.80 13.56
C THR A 775 34.22 10.48 12.18
N LEU A 776 34.01 11.39 11.23
CA LEU A 776 34.53 11.33 9.87
C LEU A 776 35.59 12.42 9.69
N ARG A 777 36.60 12.20 8.84
CA ARG A 777 37.58 13.25 8.51
C ARG A 777 36.99 14.23 7.50
N LEU A 778 37.21 15.51 7.76
CA LEU A 778 37.01 16.57 6.78
C LEU A 778 38.22 16.46 5.82
N GLN A 779 37.98 16.17 4.54
CA GLN A 779 39.07 15.85 3.59
C GLN A 779 40.02 17.03 3.36
#